data_AF-A0A6A7AZM0-F1
#
_entry.id   AF-A0A6A7AZM0-F1
#
_cell.length_a   1.000
_cell.length_b   1.000
_cell.length_c   1.000
_cell.angle_alpha   90.00
_cell.angle_beta   90.00
_cell.angle_gamma   90.00
#
_symmetry.space_group_name_H-M   'P 1'
#
loop_
_entity.id
_entity.type
_entity.pdbx_description
1 polymer ?
#
loop_
_entity_poly.entity_id
_entity_poly.type
_entity_poly.pdbx_seq_one_letter_code
_entity_poly.pdbx_strand_id
1 'polypeptide(L)'
;MDQHVTCVGSILDNLRRETSSHRWYIPEKALYQAISKETIEKALRDAGIKEYQIEETVEHVMTDGVKIFAVLVLINQVPLTSRFIEEGQFHDQKLPFSHDTLKKHLSLPFAKSFYERQWELTAPVIRRGTIHKSLESSFILPFLRDQPIGKGAFGTVYEIEIDDEHQELEKLSRGKLVRKELEDIDDHAVELENLATLGYLKHPNILELLASYTYVNKHNLITPLAEGGTLADLFTVDRSSTPFRTDASILVALAGLSSAVGHVHSFVEHRINLHLIGCHHDLRPKNILVSGDTLILADFGLARFKKESESSGTIFRQGGGDYRAPECEDIDDSLFTKFVVRRSSDIWSFGCVIAETAAYMALGPHEVKAFRMKRRFPKGKAFYHLFHCGRDEPNVAVSNLLSKLASHSSGSYRQLAGLVEKMLCMDHKKRPQAGEVTATLRRIALSEVAGTVDKLLTTSASNRSIDFLIEKKRFDAWRYAIGLLDRSNLPEVSTYLDQRQDSQFLSILEFLHKMRAEIKSTLNMTERLPMSALLQLSRLNDCLYDMLDSNLQLKSVFYFRASVLEIEDCEVIEQIQSSGEASLIDKEIRMRVTLKQMTRLAMELSQRDTYKRQLEEDAVNIGRAFGYHNLGLIQEGERSRQMLVEWRNYGRHFADESTNNEVFVRVEAITELLCQEKPEEFCALDCRGFYHDSRQFRFGIVFDFPSTSSDASGNPFPSPKTLHDLIEEAQGYINHFPSLDDRFRLAQTLARSVLEFHLVGWLHRALSSSNVIFFDTAGPRLEQLLQQPYIIGFSHSRPDEISAFTTGPTEISANRYHHPSYLEDNRRYCPEFDYYSFGILLLEIGLWSTLDNMSRKYKGSGKYKLLKIRIPLLKQHMGRRYCEAARTGLGCMISGKDLLISRSPRKLAFQFRKKQEHEDYMVDQLGFSRV
;
A
#
# COMPACT_ATOMS: atom_id res chain seq x y z
N MET A 1 19.53 0.75 78.48
CA MET A 1 18.11 0.45 78.25
C MET A 1 17.45 1.78 78.00
N ASP A 2 17.32 2.19 76.75
CA ASP A 2 16.61 3.43 76.39
C ASP A 2 15.89 3.19 75.07
N GLN A 3 14.67 2.68 75.16
CA GLN A 3 13.77 2.48 74.03
C GLN A 3 12.57 3.43 74.19
N HIS A 4 12.80 4.72 73.93
CA HIS A 4 11.74 5.58 73.41
C HIS A 4 11.88 5.61 71.90
N VAL A 5 11.57 4.48 71.25
CA VAL A 5 11.22 4.51 69.83
C VAL A 5 9.90 5.27 69.78
N THR A 6 9.92 6.51 69.32
CA THR A 6 8.69 7.25 69.04
C THR A 6 7.83 6.38 68.12
N CYS A 7 6.50 6.44 68.25
CA CYS A 7 5.58 5.68 67.39
C CYS A 7 5.91 5.82 65.89
N VAL A 8 6.49 6.97 65.50
CA VAL A 8 6.94 7.27 64.14
C VAL A 8 8.23 6.54 63.76
N GLY A 9 9.20 6.39 64.67
CA GLY A 9 10.43 5.63 64.40
C GLY A 9 10.14 4.17 64.02
N SER A 10 9.23 3.51 64.76
CA SER A 10 8.78 2.15 64.42
C SER A 10 8.01 2.08 63.09
N ILE A 11 7.26 3.13 62.74
CA ILE A 11 6.59 3.22 61.44
C ILE A 11 7.65 3.29 60.33
N LEU A 12 8.64 4.18 60.45
CA LEU A 12 9.70 4.34 59.45
C LEU A 12 10.53 3.05 59.28
N ASP A 13 10.86 2.37 60.37
CA ASP A 13 11.56 1.09 60.30
C ASP A 13 10.76 0.01 59.54
N ASN A 14 9.42 -0.02 59.70
CA ASN A 14 8.54 -0.93 58.97
C ASN A 14 8.38 -0.60 57.48
N LEU A 15 8.65 0.65 57.07
CA LEU A 15 8.59 1.08 55.67
C LEU A 15 9.86 0.76 54.90
N ARG A 16 10.97 0.44 55.59
CA ARG A 16 12.24 0.14 54.94
C ARG A 16 12.10 -1.08 54.03
N ARG A 17 12.61 -0.94 52.81
CA ARG A 17 12.75 -2.03 51.83
C ARG A 17 14.22 -2.33 51.60
N GLU A 18 14.54 -3.61 51.47
CA GLU A 18 15.89 -4.08 51.17
C GLU A 18 16.09 -4.13 49.65
N THR A 19 17.23 -3.62 49.17
CA THR A 19 17.65 -3.73 47.77
C THR A 19 18.34 -5.06 47.49
N SER A 20 18.51 -5.38 46.20
CA SER A 20 19.33 -6.52 45.75
C SER A 20 20.80 -6.44 46.18
N SER A 21 21.28 -5.28 46.63
CA SER A 21 22.63 -5.06 47.16
C SER A 21 22.68 -5.05 48.70
N HIS A 22 21.63 -5.52 49.38
CA HIS A 22 21.52 -5.56 50.85
C HIS A 22 21.63 -4.19 51.53
N ARG A 23 21.19 -3.13 50.85
CA ARG A 23 21.05 -1.78 51.41
C ARG A 23 19.57 -1.50 51.64
N TRP A 24 19.26 -0.64 52.61
CA TRP A 24 17.87 -0.33 52.98
C TRP A 24 17.52 1.09 52.59
N TYR A 25 16.32 1.31 52.03
CA TYR A 25 15.78 2.64 51.74
C TYR A 25 14.30 2.69 52.13
N ILE A 26 13.76 3.91 52.22
CA ILE A 26 12.33 4.13 52.47
C ILE A 26 11.72 4.71 51.19
N PRO A 27 10.72 4.05 50.60
CA PRO A 27 10.01 4.53 49.42
C PRO A 27 9.35 5.89 49.66
N GLU A 28 9.50 6.80 48.69
CA GLU A 28 9.05 8.19 48.84
C GLU A 28 7.53 8.29 49.05
N LYS A 29 6.71 7.58 48.27
CA LYS A 29 5.24 7.66 48.42
C LYS A 29 4.80 7.04 49.74
N ALA A 30 5.38 5.90 50.12
CA ALA A 30 5.12 5.27 51.40
C ALA A 30 5.48 6.17 52.59
N LEU A 31 6.60 6.91 52.50
CA LEU A 31 6.99 7.91 53.51
C LEU A 31 5.93 9.01 53.66
N TYR A 32 5.53 9.65 52.56
CA TYR A 32 4.53 10.72 52.60
C TYR A 32 3.13 10.24 53.01
N GLN A 33 2.78 8.97 52.76
CA GLN A 33 1.51 8.39 53.23
C GLN A 33 1.53 8.07 54.72
N ALA A 34 2.68 7.71 55.27
CA ALA A 34 2.83 7.34 56.66
C ALA A 34 3.00 8.55 57.59
N ILE A 35 3.54 9.66 57.09
CA ILE A 35 3.73 10.91 57.84
C ILE A 35 2.48 11.79 57.70
N SER A 36 1.73 11.91 58.79
CA SER A 36 0.54 12.75 58.96
C SER A 36 0.74 13.83 60.01
N LYS A 37 -0.13 14.85 60.02
CA LYS A 37 -0.13 15.93 61.00
C LYS A 37 -0.11 15.36 62.43
N GLU A 38 -0.96 14.38 62.71
CA GLU A 38 -1.09 13.75 64.02
C GLU A 38 0.19 13.00 64.43
N THR A 39 0.83 12.29 63.48
CA THR A 39 2.09 11.58 63.76
C THR A 39 3.25 12.52 64.05
N ILE A 40 3.34 13.65 63.33
CA ILE A 40 4.37 14.67 63.55
C ILE A 40 4.16 15.34 64.91
N GLU A 41 2.94 15.79 65.21
CA GLU A 41 2.60 16.40 66.50
C GLU A 41 2.96 15.49 67.67
N LYS A 42 2.60 14.20 67.57
CA LYS A 42 2.94 13.21 68.58
C LYS A 42 4.47 13.08 68.75
N ALA A 43 5.22 12.95 67.67
CA ALA A 43 6.69 12.84 67.73
C ALA A 43 7.35 14.10 68.32
N LEU A 44 6.82 15.30 68.03
CA LEU A 44 7.32 16.55 68.60
C LEU A 44 7.03 16.66 70.11
N ARG A 45 5.82 16.27 70.55
CA ARG A 45 5.45 16.20 71.97
C ARG A 45 6.32 15.20 72.73
N ASP A 46 6.47 13.99 72.19
CA ASP A 46 7.30 12.93 72.77
C ASP A 46 8.77 13.36 72.89
N ALA A 47 9.24 14.24 71.99
CA ALA A 47 10.58 14.82 71.99
C ALA A 47 10.74 16.05 72.91
N GLY A 48 9.68 16.50 73.57
CA GLY A 48 9.71 17.63 74.50
C GLY A 48 9.78 19.02 73.85
N ILE A 49 9.36 19.15 72.58
CA ILE A 49 9.20 20.47 71.94
C ILE A 49 8.08 21.26 72.63
N LYS A 50 8.27 22.56 72.81
CA LYS A 50 7.30 23.42 73.52
C LYS A 50 6.01 23.56 72.72
N GLU A 51 4.88 23.53 73.41
CA GLU A 51 3.53 23.53 72.81
C GLU A 51 3.31 24.61 71.74
N TYR A 52 3.77 25.83 72.00
CA TYR A 52 3.59 26.97 71.08
C TYR A 52 4.42 26.86 69.79
N GLN A 53 5.44 25.99 69.74
CA GLN A 53 6.28 25.77 68.55
C GLN A 53 5.79 24.60 67.70
N ILE A 54 4.88 23.77 68.23
CA ILE A 54 4.47 22.53 67.57
C ILE A 54 3.72 22.83 66.27
N GLU A 55 2.73 23.73 66.31
CA GLU A 55 1.90 24.04 65.13
C GLU A 55 2.74 24.59 63.98
N GLU A 56 3.60 25.58 64.25
CA GLU A 56 4.54 26.15 63.27
C GLU A 56 5.52 25.08 62.73
N THR A 57 6.09 24.25 63.61
CA THR A 57 7.02 23.19 63.20
C THR A 57 6.33 22.16 62.29
N VAL A 58 5.09 21.79 62.61
CA VAL A 58 4.28 20.86 61.81
C VAL A 58 4.01 21.42 60.42
N GLU A 59 3.69 22.71 60.30
CA GLU A 59 3.51 23.37 59.00
C GLU A 59 4.80 23.31 58.17
N HIS A 60 5.96 23.59 58.77
CA HIS A 60 7.25 23.48 58.09
C HIS A 60 7.55 22.05 57.61
N VAL A 61 7.29 21.03 58.43
CA VAL A 61 7.48 19.62 58.06
C VAL A 61 6.57 19.24 56.89
N MET A 62 5.27 19.54 56.99
CA MET A 62 4.29 19.17 55.96
C MET A 62 4.48 19.91 54.64
N THR A 63 5.10 21.10 54.68
CA THR A 63 5.31 21.91 53.47
C THR A 63 6.48 21.40 52.61
N ASP A 64 7.66 21.19 53.19
CA ASP A 64 8.86 20.77 52.43
C ASP A 64 9.94 20.08 53.29
N GLY A 65 9.60 19.54 54.46
CA GLY A 65 10.60 19.06 55.45
C GLY A 65 10.46 17.60 55.87
N VAL A 66 9.65 16.81 55.17
CA VAL A 66 9.29 15.44 55.58
C VAL A 66 10.50 14.51 55.64
N LYS A 67 11.41 14.56 54.66
CA LYS A 67 12.60 13.70 54.61
C LYS A 67 13.60 14.12 55.68
N ILE A 68 13.89 15.41 55.84
CA ILE A 68 14.79 15.89 56.89
C ILE A 68 14.23 15.51 58.27
N PHE A 69 12.94 15.71 58.51
CA PHE A 69 12.27 15.29 59.74
C PHE A 69 12.42 13.79 59.98
N ALA A 70 12.16 12.96 58.97
CA ALA A 70 12.27 11.52 59.08
C ALA A 70 13.72 11.06 59.35
N VAL A 71 14.74 11.70 58.78
CA VAL A 71 16.15 11.44 59.16
C VAL A 71 16.38 11.78 60.63
N LEU A 72 15.89 12.92 61.12
CA LEU A 72 16.00 13.31 62.53
C LEU A 72 15.29 12.33 63.47
N VAL A 73 14.14 11.78 63.05
CA VAL A 73 13.45 10.69 63.78
C VAL A 73 14.33 9.44 63.82
N LEU A 74 14.89 9.00 62.68
CA LEU A 74 15.71 7.78 62.59
C LEU A 74 17.02 7.83 63.40
N ILE A 75 17.53 9.03 63.69
CA ILE A 75 18.72 9.22 64.55
C ILE A 75 18.37 9.62 65.99
N ASN A 76 17.08 9.61 66.36
CA ASN A 76 16.57 10.04 67.67
C ASN A 76 16.97 11.48 68.05
N GLN A 77 16.90 12.42 67.09
CA GLN A 77 17.23 13.84 67.28
C GLN A 77 16.12 14.78 66.80
N VAL A 78 14.85 14.40 67.01
CA VAL A 78 13.67 15.24 66.73
C VAL A 78 13.77 16.67 67.32
N PRO A 79 14.37 16.92 68.51
CA PRO A 79 14.53 18.28 69.03
C PRO A 79 15.30 19.25 68.12
N LEU A 80 16.13 18.73 67.21
CA LEU A 80 16.92 19.55 66.28
C LEU A 80 16.10 20.10 65.11
N THR A 81 14.83 19.72 64.98
CA THR A 81 13.91 20.22 63.95
C THR A 81 13.80 21.74 64.00
N SER A 82 13.52 22.32 65.17
CA SER A 82 13.42 23.78 65.34
C SER A 82 14.70 24.51 64.96
N ARG A 83 15.87 23.91 65.26
CA ARG A 83 17.17 24.48 64.92
C ARG A 83 17.41 24.50 63.40
N PHE A 84 17.06 23.44 62.69
CA PHE A 84 17.16 23.44 61.22
C PHE A 84 16.23 24.48 60.58
N ILE A 85 15.06 24.72 61.18
CA ILE A 85 14.12 25.75 60.73
C ILE A 85 14.72 27.15 60.95
N GLU A 86 15.19 27.45 62.17
CA GLU A 86 15.84 28.72 62.53
C GLU A 86 17.06 29.04 61.64
N GLU A 87 17.86 28.02 61.30
CA GLU A 87 19.05 28.15 60.45
C GLU A 87 18.73 28.09 58.94
N GLY A 88 17.45 28.02 58.58
CA GLY A 88 16.95 27.98 57.21
C GLY A 88 17.37 26.73 56.42
N GLN A 89 17.78 25.65 57.09
CA GLN A 89 18.23 24.39 56.48
C GLN A 89 17.11 23.35 56.30
N PHE A 90 15.91 23.61 56.83
CA PHE A 90 14.81 22.65 56.84
C PHE A 90 13.99 22.63 55.53
N HIS A 91 14.64 22.24 54.43
CA HIS A 91 14.00 22.05 53.12
C HIS A 91 14.56 20.79 52.46
N ASP A 92 13.71 19.84 52.10
CA ASP A 92 14.11 18.52 51.57
C ASP A 92 14.92 18.64 50.27
N GLN A 93 14.74 19.71 49.50
CA GLN A 93 15.54 20.03 48.31
C GLN A 93 17.05 20.21 48.61
N LYS A 94 17.41 20.45 49.88
CA LYS A 94 18.81 20.56 50.33
C LYS A 94 19.48 19.22 50.58
N LEU A 95 18.72 18.12 50.59
CA LEU A 95 19.28 16.79 50.68
C LEU A 95 19.88 16.38 49.32
N PRO A 96 21.03 15.68 49.30
CA PRO A 96 21.82 15.27 50.46
C PRO A 96 22.77 16.37 50.98
N PHE A 97 22.91 16.48 52.30
CA PHE A 97 23.89 17.36 52.93
C PHE A 97 25.30 16.74 52.95
N SER A 98 26.31 17.57 52.69
CA SER A 98 27.71 17.18 52.90
C SER A 98 28.04 17.02 54.40
N HIS A 99 29.02 16.18 54.72
CA HIS A 99 29.47 15.99 56.09
C HIS A 99 29.97 17.31 56.73
N ASP A 100 30.59 18.20 55.94
CA ASP A 100 31.10 19.48 56.44
C ASP A 100 29.99 20.50 56.66
N THR A 101 28.90 20.44 55.88
CA THR A 101 27.68 21.20 56.15
C THR A 101 27.07 20.71 57.47
N LEU A 102 26.89 19.40 57.63
CA LEU A 102 26.28 18.84 58.84
C LEU A 102 27.10 19.14 60.11
N LYS A 103 28.44 19.14 60.06
CA LYS A 103 29.31 19.51 61.20
C LYS A 103 29.12 20.94 61.70
N LYS A 104 28.62 21.86 60.86
CA LYS A 104 28.32 23.24 61.27
C LYS A 104 27.05 23.33 62.11
N HIS A 105 26.13 22.39 61.93
CA HIS A 105 24.78 22.40 62.50
C HIS A 105 24.60 21.32 63.58
N LEU A 106 25.36 20.23 63.52
CA LEU A 106 25.26 19.04 64.38
C LEU A 106 26.60 18.73 65.06
N SER A 107 26.55 18.15 66.26
CA SER A 107 27.75 17.59 66.89
C SER A 107 28.28 16.40 66.07
N LEU A 108 29.57 16.10 66.19
CA LEU A 108 30.24 15.08 65.35
C LEU A 108 29.51 13.72 65.30
N PRO A 109 29.03 13.12 66.42
CA PRO A 109 28.30 11.85 66.36
C PRO A 109 26.99 11.95 65.57
N PHE A 110 26.19 13.00 65.79
CA PHE A 110 24.90 13.18 65.12
C PHE A 110 25.07 13.60 63.65
N ALA A 111 26.09 14.40 63.33
CA ALA A 111 26.45 14.73 61.95
C ALA A 111 26.76 13.46 61.13
N LYS A 112 27.51 12.52 61.73
CA LYS A 112 27.80 11.22 61.11
C LYS A 112 26.55 10.38 60.93
N SER A 113 25.72 10.22 61.97
CA SER A 113 24.48 9.44 61.88
C SER A 113 23.48 10.04 60.89
N PHE A 114 23.32 11.36 60.84
CA PHE A 114 22.50 12.04 59.84
C PHE A 114 23.05 11.78 58.44
N TYR A 115 24.36 11.96 58.26
CA TYR A 115 25.02 11.75 56.98
C TYR A 115 24.83 10.33 56.45
N GLU A 116 24.83 9.32 57.32
CA GLU A 116 24.61 7.92 56.94
C GLU A 116 23.14 7.63 56.64
N ARG A 117 22.21 8.12 57.47
CA ARG A 117 20.77 7.85 57.34
C ARG A 117 20.07 8.59 56.21
N GLN A 118 20.54 9.78 55.81
CA GLN A 118 19.89 10.55 54.75
C GLN A 118 19.75 9.78 53.43
N TRP A 119 20.70 8.90 53.12
CA TRP A 119 20.72 8.12 51.88
C TRP A 119 19.59 7.09 51.80
N GLU A 120 19.00 6.72 52.94
CA GLU A 120 17.81 5.86 52.98
C GLU A 120 16.57 6.59 52.45
N LEU A 121 16.50 7.92 52.57
CA LEU A 121 15.33 8.71 52.17
C LEU A 121 15.55 9.49 50.86
N THR A 122 16.78 9.47 50.34
CA THR A 122 17.16 10.14 49.09
C THR A 122 17.43 9.16 47.95
N ALA A 123 16.94 7.92 48.06
CA ALA A 123 17.01 6.95 46.97
C ALA A 123 16.45 7.57 45.66
N PRO A 124 17.19 7.50 44.54
CA PRO A 124 16.84 8.25 43.34
C PRO A 124 15.57 7.71 42.68
N VAL A 125 14.76 8.62 42.13
CA VAL A 125 13.66 8.26 41.21
C VAL A 125 14.19 8.27 39.78
N ILE A 126 14.12 7.13 39.12
CA ILE A 126 14.58 6.96 37.75
C ILE A 126 13.43 7.35 36.81
N ARG A 127 13.64 8.43 36.05
CA ARG A 127 12.62 9.03 35.17
C ARG A 127 12.97 8.77 33.72
N ARG A 128 11.95 8.57 32.88
CA ARG A 128 12.15 8.47 31.43
C ARG A 128 12.72 9.77 30.88
N GLY A 129 13.81 9.68 30.13
CA GLY A 129 14.43 10.84 29.48
C GLY A 129 15.87 10.59 29.03
N THR A 130 16.33 11.46 28.14
CA THR A 130 17.68 11.41 27.55
C THR A 130 18.72 12.22 28.33
N ILE A 131 18.31 12.97 29.37
CA ILE A 131 19.23 13.71 30.24
C ILE A 131 19.97 12.73 31.15
N HIS A 132 21.29 12.68 30.97
CA HIS A 132 22.17 11.81 31.74
C HIS A 132 22.37 12.33 33.18
N LYS A 133 22.21 11.44 34.17
CA LYS A 133 22.41 11.77 35.59
C LYS A 133 23.73 11.21 36.12
N SER A 134 24.48 11.97 36.91
CA SER A 134 25.62 11.45 37.67
C SER A 134 25.20 11.24 39.12
N LEU A 135 25.36 10.02 39.62
CA LEU A 135 24.99 9.60 40.97
C LEU A 135 26.23 9.26 41.79
N GLU A 136 26.32 9.85 42.98
CA GLU A 136 27.36 9.55 43.96
C GLU A 136 27.23 8.12 44.51
N SER A 137 28.35 7.54 44.97
CA SER A 137 28.41 6.18 45.53
C SER A 137 27.54 5.97 46.77
N SER A 138 27.21 7.04 47.48
CA SER A 138 26.40 6.98 48.69
C SER A 138 24.91 6.73 48.40
N PHE A 139 24.42 7.07 47.20
CA PHE A 139 23.03 6.81 46.83
C PHE A 139 22.69 5.33 46.92
N ILE A 140 21.49 5.03 47.39
CA ILE A 140 20.93 3.66 47.45
C ILE A 140 20.08 3.47 46.21
N LEU A 141 20.56 2.69 45.25
CA LEU A 141 19.79 2.38 44.05
C LEU A 141 18.61 1.45 44.42
N PRO A 142 17.35 1.83 44.14
CA PRO A 142 16.16 1.09 44.56
C PRO A 142 15.87 -0.10 43.64
N PHE A 143 16.88 -0.94 43.42
CA PHE A 143 16.78 -2.16 42.63
C PHE A 143 16.38 -3.32 43.54
N LEU A 144 15.23 -3.93 43.25
CA LEU A 144 14.75 -5.15 43.90
C LEU A 144 15.45 -6.39 43.32
N ARG A 145 15.88 -6.30 42.05
CA ARG A 145 16.66 -7.33 41.36
C ARG A 145 17.73 -6.67 40.48
N ASP A 146 18.94 -7.23 40.45
CA ASP A 146 20.05 -6.80 39.59
C ASP A 146 20.94 -8.01 39.26
N GLN A 147 20.61 -8.72 38.18
CA GLN A 147 21.23 -10.01 37.84
C GLN A 147 21.94 -9.96 36.49
N PRO A 148 23.22 -10.35 36.39
CA PRO A 148 23.94 -10.34 35.11
C PRO A 148 23.37 -11.41 34.17
N ILE A 149 23.00 -11.01 32.96
CA ILE A 149 22.45 -11.89 31.92
C ILE A 149 23.37 -12.05 30.71
N GLY A 150 24.36 -11.16 30.54
CA GLY A 150 25.32 -11.26 29.45
C GLY A 150 26.52 -10.34 29.64
N LYS A 151 27.65 -10.68 29.01
CA LYS A 151 28.84 -9.83 28.95
C LYS A 151 29.35 -9.74 27.52
N GLY A 152 29.44 -8.52 27.00
CA GLY A 152 29.93 -8.20 25.66
C GLY A 152 31.30 -7.52 25.69
N ALA A 153 31.78 -7.10 24.52
CA ALA A 153 33.02 -6.33 24.40
C ALA A 153 32.90 -4.92 25.00
N PHE A 154 31.70 -4.34 24.94
CA PHE A 154 31.43 -2.96 25.34
C PHE A 154 30.91 -2.83 26.78
N GLY A 155 30.53 -3.93 27.44
CA GLY A 155 29.97 -3.86 28.78
C GLY A 155 29.27 -5.13 29.27
N THR A 156 28.70 -5.05 30.47
CA THR A 156 27.92 -6.13 31.09
C THR A 156 26.45 -5.75 31.11
N VAL A 157 25.57 -6.70 30.78
CA VAL A 157 24.12 -6.51 30.69
C VAL A 157 23.45 -7.22 31.87
N TYR A 158 22.53 -6.53 32.54
CA TYR A 158 21.81 -6.98 33.72
C TYR A 158 20.30 -6.96 33.47
N GLU A 159 19.59 -8.01 33.91
CA GLU A 159 18.13 -7.96 34.12
C GLU A 159 17.90 -7.29 35.47
N ILE A 160 17.14 -6.19 35.47
CA ILE A 160 16.85 -5.41 36.67
C ILE A 160 15.34 -5.32 36.93
N GLU A 161 15.00 -5.17 38.20
CA GLU A 161 13.66 -4.82 38.68
C GLU A 161 13.81 -3.62 39.62
N ILE A 162 13.11 -2.53 39.33
CA ILE A 162 13.18 -1.28 40.09
C ILE A 162 11.88 -1.17 40.88
N ASP A 163 11.96 -0.70 42.12
CA ASP A 163 10.75 -0.42 42.91
C ASP A 163 9.81 0.53 42.16
N ASP A 164 8.53 0.14 42.07
CA ASP A 164 7.47 0.90 41.39
C ASP A 164 7.25 2.32 41.95
N GLU A 165 7.64 2.57 43.20
CA GLU A 165 7.60 3.91 43.80
C GLU A 165 8.80 4.79 43.39
N HIS A 166 9.87 4.19 42.85
CA HIS A 166 11.11 4.86 42.45
C HIS A 166 11.36 4.84 40.93
N GLN A 167 10.35 4.51 40.13
CA GLN A 167 10.44 4.55 38.67
C GLN A 167 9.26 5.28 38.03
N GLU A 168 9.58 6.15 37.09
CA GLU A 168 8.65 6.83 36.18
C GLU A 168 9.02 6.47 34.73
N LEU A 169 9.40 5.20 34.51
CA LEU A 169 9.87 4.74 33.21
C LEU A 169 8.72 4.24 32.36
N GLU A 170 7.78 3.48 32.94
CA GLU A 170 6.62 2.96 32.21
C GLU A 170 5.52 2.38 33.11
N LYS A 171 4.25 2.52 32.69
CA LYS A 171 3.12 1.71 33.20
C LYS A 171 3.05 0.34 32.47
N LEU A 172 4.19 -0.28 32.17
CA LEU A 172 4.22 -1.58 31.48
C LEU A 172 3.91 -2.71 32.44
N SER A 173 3.01 -3.59 32.01
CA SER A 173 2.39 -4.68 32.77
C SER A 173 3.33 -5.81 33.25
N ARG A 174 4.67 -5.64 33.25
CA ARG A 174 5.63 -6.70 33.65
C ARG A 174 6.91 -6.27 34.38
N GLY A 175 7.16 -4.99 34.68
CA GLY A 175 8.19 -4.54 35.65
C GLY A 175 9.67 -4.88 35.38
N LYS A 176 10.02 -5.63 34.33
CA LYS A 176 11.38 -6.08 34.04
C LYS A 176 12.08 -5.22 33.00
N LEU A 177 13.28 -4.76 33.32
CA LEU A 177 14.09 -3.88 32.50
C LEU A 177 15.48 -4.46 32.28
N VAL A 178 16.23 -3.87 31.35
CA VAL A 178 17.63 -4.19 31.10
C VAL A 178 18.50 -2.99 31.43
N ARG A 179 19.60 -3.23 32.13
CA ARG A 179 20.67 -2.26 32.37
C ARG A 179 21.95 -2.71 31.67
N LYS A 180 22.48 -1.91 30.75
CA LYS A 180 23.81 -2.09 30.16
C LYS A 180 24.80 -1.21 30.92
N GLU A 181 25.76 -1.84 31.59
CA GLU A 181 26.86 -1.18 32.30
C GLU A 181 28.10 -1.14 31.40
N LEU A 182 28.59 0.06 31.12
CA LEU A 182 29.76 0.35 30.29
C LEU A 182 30.89 0.88 31.17
N GLU A 183 32.10 0.36 30.97
CA GLU A 183 33.31 0.75 31.73
C GLU A 183 34.12 1.86 31.02
N ASP A 184 34.02 1.96 29.70
CA ASP A 184 34.75 2.95 28.88
C ASP A 184 33.89 4.20 28.64
N ILE A 185 34.46 5.38 28.91
CA ILE A 185 33.78 6.67 28.84
C ILE A 185 33.49 7.11 27.40
N ASP A 186 34.38 6.79 26.46
CA ASP A 186 34.25 7.16 25.05
C ASP A 186 33.17 6.29 24.39
N ASP A 187 33.16 4.99 24.70
CA ASP A 187 32.11 4.08 24.21
C ASP A 187 30.73 4.45 24.78
N HIS A 188 30.66 4.83 26.06
CA HIS A 188 29.41 5.31 26.66
C HIS A 188 28.92 6.61 26.03
N ALA A 189 29.79 7.61 25.84
CA ALA A 189 29.39 8.90 25.27
C ALA A 189 28.79 8.71 23.87
N VAL A 190 29.42 7.88 23.03
CA VAL A 190 28.94 7.58 21.69
C VAL A 190 27.61 6.82 21.71
N GLU A 191 27.48 5.77 22.52
CA GLU A 191 26.24 4.99 22.56
C GLU A 191 25.06 5.80 23.13
N LEU A 192 25.31 6.60 24.17
CA LEU A 192 24.31 7.51 24.75
C LEU A 192 23.85 8.55 23.72
N GLU A 193 24.77 9.22 23.03
CA GLU A 193 24.44 10.22 22.00
C GLU A 193 23.60 9.59 20.88
N ASN A 194 24.02 8.42 20.39
CA ASN A 194 23.32 7.71 19.32
C ASN A 194 21.92 7.28 19.76
N LEU A 195 21.77 6.64 20.92
CA LEU A 195 20.47 6.20 21.42
C LEU A 195 19.55 7.36 21.79
N ALA A 196 20.09 8.45 22.36
CA ALA A 196 19.31 9.66 22.63
C ALA A 196 18.81 10.32 21.33
N THR A 197 19.66 10.33 20.28
CA THR A 197 19.28 10.81 18.95
C THR A 197 18.19 9.93 18.33
N LEU A 198 18.33 8.62 18.41
CA LEU A 198 17.34 7.67 17.90
C LEU A 198 16.06 7.64 18.74
N GLY A 199 16.11 8.05 20.01
CA GLY A 199 14.94 8.22 20.87
C GLY A 199 13.90 9.19 20.31
N TYR A 200 14.31 10.11 19.41
CA TYR A 200 13.37 10.96 18.67
C TYR A 200 12.58 10.20 17.58
N LEU A 201 13.16 9.16 16.95
CA LEU A 201 12.48 8.39 15.88
C LEU A 201 11.23 7.66 16.37
N LYS A 202 11.25 7.18 17.62
CA LYS A 202 10.22 6.27 18.19
C LYS A 202 9.80 5.18 17.19
N HIS A 203 10.73 4.29 16.85
CA HIS A 203 10.51 3.22 15.88
C HIS A 203 10.35 1.85 16.58
N PRO A 204 9.34 1.02 16.24
CA PRO A 204 9.07 -0.25 16.95
C PRO A 204 10.20 -1.29 16.84
N ASN A 205 10.99 -1.23 15.76
CA ASN A 205 12.14 -2.11 15.54
C ASN A 205 13.50 -1.48 15.90
N ILE A 206 13.56 -0.39 16.68
CA ILE A 206 14.81 0.19 17.20
C ILE A 206 14.74 0.20 18.74
N LEU A 207 15.82 -0.23 19.40
CA LEU A 207 15.87 -0.28 20.86
C LEU A 207 15.71 1.13 21.46
N GLU A 208 14.74 1.28 22.36
CA GLU A 208 14.50 2.54 23.07
C GLU A 208 15.40 2.67 24.31
N LEU A 209 16.04 3.83 24.45
CA LEU A 209 16.66 4.26 25.70
C LEU A 209 15.63 4.91 26.61
N LEU A 210 15.38 4.28 27.77
CA LEU A 210 14.44 4.80 28.76
C LEU A 210 15.12 5.82 29.69
N ALA A 211 16.32 5.50 30.18
CA ALA A 211 17.09 6.37 31.06
C ALA A 211 18.59 6.09 30.98
N SER A 212 19.42 7.06 31.39
CA SER A 212 20.86 6.87 31.55
C SER A 212 21.38 7.51 32.83
N TYR A 213 22.38 6.88 33.44
CA TYR A 213 23.05 7.42 34.62
C TYR A 213 24.48 6.89 34.77
N THR A 214 25.34 7.65 35.46
CA THR A 214 26.63 7.19 35.93
C THR A 214 26.52 6.91 37.42
N TYR A 215 27.03 5.76 37.87
CA TYR A 215 27.11 5.41 39.29
C TYR A 215 28.45 4.75 39.56
N VAL A 216 29.24 5.33 40.48
CA VAL A 216 30.58 4.82 40.85
C VAL A 216 31.50 4.68 39.62
N ASN A 217 31.61 5.73 38.80
CA ASN A 217 32.38 5.75 37.55
C ASN A 217 31.99 4.68 36.51
N LYS A 218 30.81 4.06 36.67
CA LYS A 218 30.26 3.13 35.69
C LYS A 218 29.06 3.76 35.02
N HIS A 219 29.03 3.68 33.70
CA HIS A 219 27.97 4.29 32.92
C HIS A 219 26.87 3.28 32.62
N ASN A 220 25.62 3.68 32.78
CA ASN A 220 24.48 2.77 32.74
C ASN A 220 23.40 3.29 31.79
N LEU A 221 22.92 2.39 30.93
CA LEU A 221 21.81 2.62 30.02
C LEU A 221 20.68 1.67 30.39
N ILE A 222 19.47 2.19 30.57
CA ILE A 222 18.27 1.41 30.87
C ILE A 222 17.38 1.33 29.64
N THR A 223 16.97 0.12 29.26
CA THR A 223 16.09 -0.16 28.12
C THR A 223 15.02 -1.19 28.49
N PRO A 224 13.95 -1.36 27.68
CA PRO A 224 13.01 -2.46 27.85
C PRO A 224 13.69 -3.83 27.71
N LEU A 225 13.17 -4.85 28.40
CA LEU A 225 13.62 -6.23 28.24
C LEU A 225 12.98 -6.88 27.00
N ALA A 226 13.81 -7.46 26.14
CA ALA A 226 13.37 -8.33 25.03
C ALA A 226 13.36 -9.80 25.49
N GLU A 227 12.18 -10.34 25.83
CA GLU A 227 12.02 -11.67 26.43
C GLU A 227 12.54 -12.82 25.55
N GLY A 228 12.63 -12.64 24.23
CA GLY A 228 13.06 -13.67 23.27
C GLY A 228 14.58 -13.78 23.08
N GLY A 229 15.38 -13.00 23.82
CA GLY A 229 16.84 -12.98 23.66
C GLY A 229 17.29 -12.37 22.33
N THR A 230 18.44 -12.80 21.81
CA THR A 230 18.96 -12.33 20.51
C THR A 230 18.50 -13.21 19.35
N LEU A 231 18.53 -12.67 18.13
CA LEU A 231 18.31 -13.46 16.91
C LEU A 231 19.35 -14.58 16.76
N ALA A 232 20.55 -14.40 17.33
CA ALA A 232 21.55 -15.48 17.38
C ALA A 232 21.07 -16.66 18.25
N ASP A 233 20.38 -16.38 19.36
CA ASP A 233 19.81 -17.40 20.24
C ASP A 233 18.63 -18.09 19.56
N LEU A 234 17.79 -17.33 18.84
CA LEU A 234 16.68 -17.86 18.04
C LEU A 234 17.15 -18.94 17.04
N PHE A 235 18.31 -18.75 16.41
CA PHE A 235 18.87 -19.73 15.47
C PHE A 235 19.34 -21.04 16.10
N THR A 236 19.33 -21.15 17.43
CA THR A 236 19.72 -22.38 18.14
C THR A 236 18.54 -23.26 18.55
N VAL A 237 17.33 -22.72 18.51
CA VAL A 237 16.10 -23.40 18.97
C VAL A 237 15.16 -23.72 17.81
N ASP A 238 14.32 -24.74 17.99
CA ASP A 238 13.32 -25.12 16.99
C ASP A 238 12.22 -24.06 16.87
N ARG A 239 11.81 -23.75 15.63
CA ARG A 239 10.79 -22.72 15.32
C ARG A 239 9.46 -22.95 16.03
N SER A 240 9.09 -24.21 16.30
CA SER A 240 7.84 -24.54 16.99
C SER A 240 7.79 -24.01 18.43
N SER A 241 8.96 -23.82 19.05
CA SER A 241 9.11 -23.29 20.41
C SER A 241 9.16 -21.75 20.49
N THR A 242 9.10 -21.06 19.35
CA THR A 242 9.26 -19.60 19.28
C THR A 242 7.98 -18.91 18.80
N PRO A 243 7.88 -17.57 18.91
CA PRO A 243 6.80 -16.79 18.29
C PRO A 243 6.77 -16.90 16.74
N PHE A 244 7.91 -17.26 16.13
CA PHE A 244 8.12 -17.28 14.68
C PHE A 244 7.79 -18.61 14.01
N ARG A 245 6.58 -19.12 14.29
CA ARG A 245 6.12 -20.44 13.83
C ARG A 245 5.86 -20.54 12.32
N THR A 246 5.68 -19.42 11.64
CA THR A 246 5.34 -19.38 10.21
C THR A 246 6.33 -18.55 9.43
N ASP A 247 6.45 -18.79 8.12
CA ASP A 247 7.33 -18.00 7.27
C ASP A 247 6.84 -16.55 7.19
N ALA A 248 5.52 -16.35 7.12
CA ALA A 248 4.89 -15.03 7.16
C ALA A 248 5.33 -14.22 8.38
N SER A 249 5.33 -14.79 9.60
CA SER A 249 5.76 -14.08 10.81
C SER A 249 7.22 -13.63 10.75
N ILE A 250 8.13 -14.43 10.17
CA ILE A 250 9.54 -14.06 10.05
C ILE A 250 9.71 -12.99 8.97
N LEU A 251 9.02 -13.13 7.83
CA LEU A 251 9.08 -12.17 6.73
C LEU A 251 8.57 -10.78 7.15
N VAL A 252 7.48 -10.72 7.91
CA VAL A 252 6.97 -9.47 8.49
C VAL A 252 7.99 -8.84 9.43
N ALA A 253 8.59 -9.65 10.32
CA ALA A 253 9.58 -9.14 11.26
C ALA A 253 10.87 -8.66 10.57
N LEU A 254 11.30 -9.33 9.48
CA LEU A 254 12.39 -8.87 8.62
C LEU A 254 12.05 -7.56 7.90
N ALA A 255 10.80 -7.39 7.45
CA ALA A 255 10.36 -6.14 6.83
C ALA A 255 10.38 -4.96 7.82
N GLY A 256 9.94 -5.17 9.07
CA GLY A 256 10.04 -4.18 10.14
C GLY A 256 11.49 -3.85 10.51
N LEU A 257 12.36 -4.87 10.61
CA LEU A 257 13.79 -4.67 10.84
C LEU A 257 14.46 -3.89 9.69
N SER A 258 14.07 -4.17 8.44
CA SER A 258 14.55 -3.42 7.28
C SER A 258 14.15 -1.95 7.33
N SER A 259 12.92 -1.65 7.78
CA SER A 259 12.47 -0.26 8.01
C SER A 259 13.35 0.45 9.03
N ALA A 260 13.69 -0.23 10.15
CA ALA A 260 14.63 0.33 11.14
C ALA A 260 16.00 0.65 10.53
N VAL A 261 16.56 -0.25 9.72
CA VAL A 261 17.83 0.02 9.00
C VAL A 261 17.69 1.23 8.07
N GLY A 262 16.55 1.35 7.37
CA GLY A 262 16.23 2.52 6.54
C GLY A 262 16.23 3.83 7.32
N HIS A 263 15.59 3.85 8.50
CA HIS A 263 15.55 5.04 9.37
C HIS A 263 16.91 5.38 9.98
N VAL A 264 17.76 4.39 10.27
CA VAL A 264 19.16 4.62 10.66
C VAL A 264 19.95 5.23 9.50
N HIS A 265 19.71 4.77 8.28
CA HIS A 265 20.40 5.24 7.06
C HIS A 265 20.00 6.65 6.63
N SER A 266 18.76 7.03 6.89
CA SER A 266 18.18 8.34 6.58
C SER A 266 17.25 8.74 7.72
N PHE A 267 17.79 9.44 8.71
CA PHE A 267 17.04 9.95 9.85
C PHE A 267 16.52 11.35 9.53
N VAL A 268 15.21 11.57 9.71
CA VAL A 268 14.56 12.87 9.53
C VAL A 268 13.61 13.12 10.69
N GLU A 269 13.86 14.19 11.44
CA GLU A 269 12.96 14.69 12.49
C GLU A 269 12.57 16.15 12.19
N HIS A 270 11.32 16.32 11.75
CA HIS A 270 10.80 17.60 11.30
C HIS A 270 10.62 18.63 12.44
N ARG A 271 10.36 18.18 13.69
CA ARG A 271 10.10 19.09 14.82
C ARG A 271 11.31 19.94 15.19
N ILE A 272 12.51 19.40 14.99
CA ILE A 272 13.79 20.08 15.29
C ILE A 272 14.63 20.30 14.03
N ASN A 273 14.05 20.11 12.84
CA ASN A 273 14.72 20.26 11.54
C ASN A 273 16.05 19.51 11.46
N LEU A 274 16.05 18.25 11.95
CA LEU A 274 17.25 17.43 12.05
C LEU A 274 17.24 16.36 10.96
N HIS A 275 18.22 16.44 10.06
CA HIS A 275 18.42 15.52 8.95
C HIS A 275 19.80 14.88 9.08
N LEU A 276 19.83 13.57 9.35
CA LEU A 276 21.06 12.83 9.57
C LEU A 276 21.17 11.65 8.60
N ILE A 277 22.40 11.41 8.16
CA ILE A 277 22.79 10.19 7.45
C ILE A 277 23.58 9.31 8.43
N GLY A 278 23.15 8.08 8.60
CA GLY A 278 23.71 7.17 9.59
C GLY A 278 24.17 5.84 9.01
N CYS A 279 25.06 5.18 9.75
CA CYS A 279 25.46 3.79 9.55
C CYS A 279 25.53 3.09 10.91
N HIS A 280 25.07 1.84 10.99
CA HIS A 280 25.12 1.03 12.21
C HIS A 280 26.51 0.39 12.43
N HIS A 281 27.15 -0.09 11.35
CA HIS A 281 28.46 -0.74 11.31
C HIS A 281 28.62 -2.11 11.99
N ASP A 282 27.69 -2.51 12.87
CA ASP A 282 27.73 -3.83 13.52
C ASP A 282 26.41 -4.61 13.41
N LEU A 283 25.83 -4.67 12.20
CA LEU A 283 24.62 -5.47 11.96
C LEU A 283 24.94 -6.96 11.96
N ARG A 284 24.41 -7.67 12.96
CA ARG A 284 24.60 -9.11 13.14
C ARG A 284 23.50 -9.70 14.04
N PRO A 285 23.28 -11.02 14.03
CA PRO A 285 22.21 -11.65 14.83
C PRO A 285 22.32 -11.43 16.34
N LYS A 286 23.52 -11.15 16.89
CA LYS A 286 23.69 -10.84 18.32
C LYS A 286 23.17 -9.45 18.71
N ASN A 287 23.08 -8.54 17.75
CA ASN A 287 22.67 -7.14 17.95
C ASN A 287 21.23 -6.91 17.45
N ILE A 288 20.47 -7.99 17.28
CA ILE A 288 19.06 -7.96 16.93
C ILE A 288 18.34 -8.73 18.04
N LEU A 289 17.47 -8.06 18.77
CA LEU A 289 16.71 -8.64 19.87
C LEU A 289 15.36 -9.14 19.38
N VAL A 290 14.81 -10.15 20.06
CA VAL A 290 13.49 -10.71 19.78
C VAL A 290 12.54 -10.33 20.91
N SER A 291 11.47 -9.60 20.58
CA SER A 291 10.40 -9.25 21.52
C SER A 291 9.05 -9.60 20.91
N GLY A 292 8.40 -10.64 21.42
CA GLY A 292 7.18 -11.18 20.81
C GLY A 292 7.43 -11.61 19.35
N ASP A 293 6.66 -11.07 18.42
CA ASP A 293 6.78 -11.27 16.97
C ASP A 293 7.62 -10.19 16.26
N THR A 294 8.32 -9.36 17.03
CA THR A 294 9.07 -8.20 16.53
C THR A 294 10.59 -8.41 16.70
N LEU A 295 11.35 -8.05 15.66
CA LEU A 295 12.82 -7.95 15.72
C LEU A 295 13.22 -6.51 16.00
N ILE A 296 14.09 -6.30 16.99
CA ILE A 296 14.51 -4.96 17.44
C ILE A 296 16.01 -4.80 17.20
N LEU A 297 16.39 -3.77 16.45
CA LEU A 297 17.78 -3.39 16.22
C LEU A 297 18.37 -2.77 17.50
N ALA A 298 19.51 -3.29 17.94
CA ALA A 298 20.19 -2.90 19.18
C ALA A 298 21.70 -2.71 18.97
N ASP A 299 22.36 -2.18 20.01
CA ASP A 299 23.82 -1.96 20.09
C ASP A 299 24.38 -0.91 19.11
N PHE A 300 24.15 0.36 19.46
CA PHE A 300 24.55 1.51 18.65
C PHE A 300 25.92 2.09 19.01
N GLY A 301 26.77 1.39 19.79
CA GLY A 301 28.09 1.89 20.19
C GLY A 301 29.05 2.14 18.99
N LEU A 302 28.90 1.38 17.91
CA LEU A 302 29.68 1.55 16.67
C LEU A 302 28.95 2.39 15.61
N ALA A 303 27.70 2.77 15.86
CA ALA A 303 26.91 3.56 14.92
C ALA A 303 27.48 4.98 14.79
N ARG A 304 27.35 5.57 13.60
CA ARG A 304 27.83 6.93 13.32
C ARG A 304 26.76 7.68 12.56
N PHE A 305 26.36 8.84 13.08
CA PHE A 305 25.45 9.78 12.44
C PHE A 305 26.18 11.05 12.04
N LYS A 306 25.88 11.57 10.86
CA LYS A 306 26.44 12.81 10.30
C LYS A 306 25.33 13.65 9.70
N LYS A 307 25.60 14.93 9.42
CA LYS A 307 24.65 15.78 8.68
C LYS A 307 24.40 15.21 7.29
N GLU A 308 23.17 15.34 6.79
CA GLU A 308 22.79 14.86 5.45
C GLU A 308 23.67 15.41 4.32
N SER A 309 24.20 16.64 4.47
CA SER A 309 25.14 17.25 3.52
C SER A 309 26.50 16.55 3.43
N GLU A 310 26.82 15.67 4.37
CA GLU A 310 28.10 14.98 4.45
C GLU A 310 28.05 13.58 3.84
N SER A 311 29.21 13.06 3.45
CA SER A 311 29.34 11.68 3.00
C SER A 311 29.17 10.70 4.17
N SER A 312 28.37 9.64 3.97
CA SER A 312 28.28 8.49 4.90
C SER A 312 29.61 7.74 5.08
N GLY A 313 30.63 8.04 4.29
CA GLY A 313 31.96 7.45 4.41
C GLY A 313 32.56 7.68 5.79
N THR A 314 32.89 6.60 6.50
CA THR A 314 33.59 6.64 7.79
C THR A 314 34.75 5.67 7.80
N ILE A 315 35.79 5.97 8.58
CA ILE A 315 36.92 5.06 8.77
C ILE A 315 36.41 3.86 9.59
N PHE A 316 36.59 2.65 9.05
CA PHE A 316 36.22 1.43 9.74
C PHE A 316 36.92 1.34 11.10
N ARG A 317 36.11 1.22 12.16
CA ARG A 317 36.57 0.75 13.47
C ARG A 317 36.29 -0.75 13.52
N GLN A 318 37.26 -1.54 13.97
CA GLN A 318 37.13 -2.99 13.94
C GLN A 318 35.92 -3.44 14.78
N GLY A 319 34.80 -3.70 14.12
CA GLY A 319 33.61 -4.32 14.69
C GLY A 319 33.75 -5.84 14.72
N GLY A 320 33.04 -6.50 15.63
CA GLY A 320 33.17 -7.93 15.85
C GLY A 320 32.28 -8.78 14.94
N GLY A 321 32.87 -9.70 14.15
CA GLY A 321 32.16 -10.89 13.64
C GLY A 321 32.27 -11.15 12.14
N ASP A 322 31.64 -12.25 11.72
CA ASP A 322 31.76 -12.83 10.37
C ASP A 322 30.84 -12.19 9.31
N TYR A 323 30.22 -11.05 9.63
CA TYR A 323 29.14 -10.43 8.84
C TYR A 323 29.62 -9.22 8.02
N ARG A 324 30.89 -8.84 8.18
CA ARG A 324 31.49 -7.66 7.56
C ARG A 324 31.54 -7.78 6.03
N ALA A 325 31.51 -6.62 5.37
CA ALA A 325 31.58 -6.52 3.93
C ALA A 325 33.03 -6.61 3.41
N PRO A 326 33.26 -7.03 2.15
CA PRO A 326 34.59 -7.19 1.57
C PRO A 326 35.43 -5.91 1.60
N GLU A 327 34.80 -4.74 1.55
CA GLU A 327 35.49 -3.46 1.62
C GLU A 327 35.86 -2.99 3.04
N CYS A 328 35.45 -3.70 4.09
CA CYS A 328 35.71 -3.29 5.48
C CYS A 328 37.14 -3.63 5.94
N GLU A 329 37.71 -4.72 5.45
CA GLU A 329 39.01 -5.24 5.88
C GLU A 329 39.68 -5.93 4.69
N ASP A 330 40.91 -5.53 4.38
CA ASP A 330 41.72 -6.22 3.39
C ASP A 330 42.37 -7.41 4.06
N ILE A 331 41.71 -8.56 3.96
CA ILE A 331 42.21 -9.83 4.49
C ILE A 331 43.39 -10.39 3.67
N ASP A 332 43.72 -9.75 2.53
CA ASP A 332 44.90 -10.06 1.72
C ASP A 332 46.14 -9.26 2.18
N ASP A 333 45.95 -8.09 2.81
CA ASP A 333 47.04 -7.24 3.29
C ASP A 333 47.36 -7.44 4.78
N SER A 334 48.65 -7.59 5.09
CA SER A 334 49.17 -7.77 6.46
C SER A 334 49.20 -6.45 7.27
N LEU A 335 48.86 -5.32 6.63
CA LEU A 335 49.06 -3.97 7.15
C LEU A 335 47.87 -3.40 7.96
N PHE A 336 46.76 -4.14 8.12
CA PHE A 336 45.57 -3.69 8.88
C PHE A 336 45.06 -2.29 8.47
N THR A 337 45.12 -1.98 7.18
CA THR A 337 44.73 -0.67 6.64
C THR A 337 43.23 -0.43 6.89
N LYS A 338 42.87 0.67 7.55
CA LYS A 338 41.46 0.99 7.85
C LYS A 338 40.78 1.55 6.59
N PHE A 339 39.76 0.86 6.08
CA PHE A 339 39.02 1.27 4.88
C PHE A 339 37.82 2.16 5.19
N VAL A 340 37.37 2.91 4.18
CA VAL A 340 36.17 3.76 4.29
C VAL A 340 34.92 2.91 4.06
N VAL A 341 34.15 2.69 5.11
CA VAL A 341 32.84 2.00 5.10
C VAL A 341 31.69 2.99 4.93
N ARG A 342 30.57 2.51 4.39
CA ARG A 342 29.39 3.30 4.02
C ARG A 342 28.12 2.52 4.35
N ARG A 343 26.95 3.12 4.11
CA ARG A 343 25.63 2.45 4.21
C ARG A 343 25.56 1.13 3.46
N SER A 344 26.24 1.01 2.31
CA SER A 344 26.33 -0.24 1.54
C SER A 344 26.96 -1.40 2.31
N SER A 345 27.81 -1.12 3.31
CA SER A 345 28.42 -2.12 4.19
C SER A 345 27.41 -2.66 5.22
N ASP A 346 26.50 -1.82 5.70
CA ASP A 346 25.34 -2.26 6.49
C ASP A 346 24.39 -3.11 5.63
N ILE A 347 24.13 -2.73 4.37
CA ILE A 347 23.31 -3.53 3.46
C ILE A 347 23.91 -4.93 3.26
N TRP A 348 25.22 -5.04 3.11
CA TRP A 348 25.89 -6.35 3.07
C TRP A 348 25.66 -7.14 4.37
N SER A 349 25.92 -6.52 5.51
CA SER A 349 25.80 -7.15 6.83
C SER A 349 24.36 -7.60 7.10
N PHE A 350 23.37 -6.81 6.68
CA PHE A 350 21.97 -7.19 6.73
C PHE A 350 21.64 -8.33 5.75
N GLY A 351 22.25 -8.36 4.56
CA GLY A 351 22.16 -9.47 3.62
C GLY A 351 22.64 -10.79 4.23
N CYS A 352 23.73 -10.75 5.00
CA CYS A 352 24.23 -11.89 5.78
C CYS A 352 23.21 -12.36 6.84
N VAL A 353 22.57 -11.43 7.56
CA VAL A 353 21.49 -11.73 8.53
C VAL A 353 20.30 -12.38 7.84
N ILE A 354 19.84 -11.84 6.71
CA ILE A 354 18.72 -12.40 5.94
C ILE A 354 19.09 -13.79 5.40
N ALA A 355 20.33 -14.02 4.96
CA ALA A 355 20.80 -15.32 4.49
C ALA A 355 20.69 -16.40 5.59
N GLU A 356 21.17 -16.11 6.81
CA GLU A 356 21.03 -17.05 7.93
C GLU A 356 19.57 -17.20 8.37
N THR A 357 18.80 -16.12 8.35
CA THR A 357 17.36 -16.19 8.67
C THR A 357 16.62 -17.06 7.66
N ALA A 358 16.92 -16.95 6.37
CA ALA A 358 16.35 -17.79 5.33
C ALA A 358 16.78 -19.26 5.46
N ALA A 359 18.04 -19.51 5.85
CA ALA A 359 18.51 -20.85 6.17
C ALA A 359 17.76 -21.43 7.38
N TYR A 360 17.58 -20.65 8.45
CA TYR A 360 16.80 -21.04 9.62
C TYR A 360 15.34 -21.35 9.27
N MET A 361 14.71 -20.48 8.47
CA MET A 361 13.34 -20.66 7.97
C MET A 361 13.19 -21.97 7.19
N ALA A 362 14.06 -22.21 6.20
CA ALA A 362 13.91 -23.34 5.28
C ALA A 362 14.43 -24.67 5.85
N LEU A 363 15.48 -24.63 6.67
CA LEU A 363 16.31 -25.80 7.00
C LEU A 363 16.47 -26.06 8.50
N GLY A 364 16.06 -25.12 9.36
CA GLY A 364 16.14 -25.25 10.82
C GLY A 364 17.53 -25.02 11.43
N PRO A 365 17.64 -25.11 12.77
CA PRO A 365 18.82 -24.68 13.54
C PRO A 365 20.09 -25.49 13.23
N HIS A 366 19.96 -26.80 12.97
CA HIS A 366 21.10 -27.67 12.64
C HIS A 366 21.80 -27.25 11.36
N GLU A 367 21.04 -26.90 10.32
CA GLU A 367 21.61 -26.49 9.03
C GLU A 367 22.20 -25.07 9.09
N VAL A 368 21.69 -24.18 9.94
CA VAL A 368 22.36 -22.89 10.21
C VAL A 368 23.75 -23.11 10.80
N LYS A 369 23.88 -24.02 11.78
CA LYS A 369 25.19 -24.38 12.36
C LYS A 369 26.11 -25.00 11.31
N ALA A 370 25.60 -25.91 10.48
CA ALA A 370 26.36 -26.51 9.38
C ALA A 370 26.80 -25.47 8.34
N PHE A 371 25.92 -24.52 7.99
CA PHE A 371 26.23 -23.42 7.07
C PHE A 371 27.36 -22.54 7.60
N ARG A 372 27.32 -22.13 8.87
CA ARG A 372 28.41 -21.37 9.52
C ARG A 372 29.75 -22.10 9.46
N MET A 373 29.76 -23.43 9.59
CA MET A 373 30.96 -24.24 9.46
C MET A 373 31.44 -24.38 8.00
N LYS A 374 30.51 -24.55 7.05
CA LYS A 374 30.81 -24.64 5.61
C LYS A 374 31.39 -23.34 5.05
N ARG A 375 31.08 -22.19 5.65
CA ARG A 375 31.68 -20.90 5.30
C ARG A 375 33.15 -20.78 5.71
N ARG A 376 33.71 -21.70 6.49
CA ARG A 376 35.09 -21.61 6.95
C ARG A 376 36.08 -21.73 5.79
N PHE A 377 37.02 -20.80 5.69
CA PHE A 377 38.12 -20.85 4.71
C PHE A 377 39.45 -20.39 5.33
N PRO A 378 40.59 -20.89 4.83
CA PRO A 378 41.92 -20.41 5.24
C PRO A 378 42.30 -19.14 4.44
N LYS A 379 42.94 -18.17 5.11
CA LYS A 379 43.58 -17.02 4.45
C LYS A 379 44.80 -16.59 5.27
N GLY A 380 45.99 -16.59 4.66
CA GLY A 380 47.25 -16.45 5.40
C GLY A 380 47.43 -17.53 6.47
N LYS A 381 47.71 -17.14 7.72
CA LYS A 381 47.84 -18.05 8.87
C LYS A 381 46.54 -18.23 9.67
N ALA A 382 45.47 -17.54 9.30
CA ALA A 382 44.21 -17.52 10.04
C ALA A 382 43.09 -18.27 9.29
N PHE A 383 42.06 -18.65 10.03
CA PHE A 383 40.81 -19.16 9.47
C PHE A 383 39.71 -18.12 9.69
N TYR A 384 38.93 -17.89 8.63
CA TYR A 384 37.82 -16.97 8.64
C TYR A 384 36.52 -17.72 8.36
N HIS A 385 35.41 -17.15 8.82
CA HIS A 385 34.07 -17.66 8.55
C HIS A 385 33.23 -16.65 7.75
N LEU A 386 33.84 -15.67 7.09
CA LEU A 386 33.16 -14.58 6.39
C LEU A 386 32.25 -15.05 5.24
N PHE A 387 31.29 -14.21 4.83
CA PHE A 387 30.43 -14.46 3.66
C PHE A 387 31.13 -14.24 2.32
N HIS A 388 32.39 -13.83 2.34
CA HIS A 388 33.30 -13.68 1.20
C HIS A 388 34.69 -14.23 1.58
N CYS A 389 35.54 -14.52 0.59
CA CYS A 389 36.89 -15.03 0.77
C CYS A 389 38.01 -13.98 0.56
N GLY A 390 37.63 -12.77 0.14
CA GLY A 390 38.55 -11.68 -0.20
C GLY A 390 37.84 -10.58 -0.96
N ARG A 391 38.59 -9.58 -1.43
CA ARG A 391 38.07 -8.58 -2.36
C ARG A 391 37.77 -9.27 -3.69
N ASP A 392 36.52 -9.22 -4.13
CA ASP A 392 36.02 -9.88 -5.35
C ASP A 392 35.99 -11.43 -5.32
N GLU A 393 36.19 -12.06 -4.16
CA GLU A 393 36.12 -13.52 -4.01
C GLU A 393 34.86 -13.94 -3.22
N PRO A 394 33.80 -14.46 -3.86
CA PRO A 394 32.62 -14.96 -3.16
C PRO A 394 32.88 -16.28 -2.42
N ASN A 395 32.21 -16.47 -1.29
CA ASN A 395 32.25 -17.73 -0.56
C ASN A 395 31.28 -18.75 -1.19
N VAL A 396 31.82 -19.87 -1.67
CA VAL A 396 31.05 -20.93 -2.35
C VAL A 396 29.90 -21.49 -1.49
N ALA A 397 30.08 -21.55 -0.16
CA ALA A 397 29.03 -22.00 0.74
C ALA A 397 27.80 -21.07 0.72
N VAL A 398 28.00 -19.77 0.52
CA VAL A 398 26.93 -18.78 0.39
C VAL A 398 26.19 -18.98 -0.93
N SER A 399 26.92 -19.11 -2.04
CA SER A 399 26.33 -19.38 -3.36
C SER A 399 25.49 -20.66 -3.35
N ASN A 400 26.00 -21.73 -2.72
CA ASN A 400 25.27 -23.00 -2.59
C ASN A 400 23.99 -22.86 -1.77
N LEU A 401 24.01 -22.08 -0.67
CA LEU A 401 22.81 -21.79 0.11
C LEU A 401 21.78 -21.04 -0.74
N LEU A 402 22.19 -19.99 -1.45
CA LEU A 402 21.29 -19.19 -2.29
C LEU A 402 20.69 -20.01 -3.43
N SER A 403 21.48 -20.88 -4.09
CA SER A 403 20.95 -21.80 -5.10
C SER A 403 19.92 -22.77 -4.53
N LYS A 404 20.15 -23.29 -3.31
CA LYS A 404 19.20 -24.19 -2.62
C LYS A 404 17.90 -23.47 -2.24
N LEU A 405 17.98 -22.20 -1.83
CA LEU A 405 16.79 -21.38 -1.55
C LEU A 405 16.05 -21.01 -2.84
N ALA A 406 16.77 -20.72 -3.92
CA ALA A 406 16.19 -20.38 -5.22
C ALA A 406 15.42 -21.55 -5.87
N SER A 407 15.86 -22.79 -5.62
CA SER A 407 15.20 -24.01 -6.09
C SER A 407 14.00 -24.45 -5.24
N HIS A 408 13.69 -23.75 -4.15
CA HIS A 408 12.53 -24.06 -3.32
C HIS A 408 11.21 -23.85 -4.09
N SER A 409 10.22 -24.68 -3.77
CA SER A 409 8.87 -24.60 -4.35
C SER A 409 8.15 -23.28 -4.06
N SER A 410 8.41 -22.67 -2.90
CA SER A 410 7.77 -21.41 -2.54
C SER A 410 8.44 -20.23 -3.21
N GLY A 411 7.61 -19.35 -3.77
CA GLY A 411 8.07 -18.12 -4.42
C GLY A 411 8.73 -17.12 -3.46
N SER A 412 8.51 -17.21 -2.15
CA SER A 412 9.10 -16.31 -1.15
C SER A 412 10.60 -16.58 -0.95
N TYR A 413 11.03 -17.85 -0.85
CA TYR A 413 12.46 -18.20 -0.76
C TYR A 413 13.25 -17.79 -2.01
N ARG A 414 12.67 -17.96 -3.21
CA ARG A 414 13.32 -17.53 -4.45
C ARG A 414 13.52 -16.02 -4.49
N GLN A 415 12.54 -15.25 -4.01
CA GLN A 415 12.63 -13.80 -3.95
C GLN A 415 13.63 -13.33 -2.88
N LEU A 416 13.65 -13.98 -1.72
CA LEU A 416 14.66 -13.75 -0.69
C LEU A 416 16.07 -14.04 -1.21
N ALA A 417 16.29 -15.17 -1.87
CA ALA A 417 17.58 -15.54 -2.43
C ALA A 417 18.09 -14.48 -3.43
N GLY A 418 17.23 -14.03 -4.35
CA GLY A 418 17.59 -12.98 -5.31
C GLY A 418 17.80 -11.60 -4.66
N LEU A 419 17.14 -11.29 -3.54
CA LEU A 419 17.42 -10.09 -2.77
C LEU A 419 18.78 -10.16 -2.08
N VAL A 420 19.05 -11.28 -1.38
CA VAL A 420 20.33 -11.50 -0.69
C VAL A 420 21.49 -11.48 -1.67
N GLU A 421 21.34 -12.07 -2.86
CA GLU A 421 22.36 -12.02 -3.92
C GLU A 421 22.73 -10.58 -4.31
N LYS A 422 21.73 -9.68 -4.43
CA LYS A 422 21.98 -8.26 -4.71
C LYS A 422 22.63 -7.54 -3.53
N MET A 423 22.25 -7.87 -2.29
CA MET A 423 22.81 -7.27 -1.08
C MET A 423 24.26 -7.71 -0.84
N LEU A 424 24.59 -8.96 -1.18
CA LEU A 424 25.93 -9.54 -1.11
C LEU A 424 26.74 -9.34 -2.41
N CYS A 425 26.44 -8.29 -3.18
CA CYS A 425 27.24 -7.91 -4.33
C CYS A 425 28.62 -7.42 -3.89
N MET A 426 29.70 -7.94 -4.49
CA MET A 426 31.07 -7.53 -4.17
C MET A 426 31.28 -6.03 -4.44
N ASP A 427 30.72 -5.52 -5.52
CA ASP A 427 30.70 -4.09 -5.82
C ASP A 427 29.67 -3.38 -4.95
N HIS A 428 30.17 -2.65 -3.96
CA HIS A 428 29.34 -1.92 -2.99
C HIS A 428 28.41 -0.88 -3.63
N LYS A 429 28.70 -0.37 -4.84
CA LYS A 429 27.86 0.61 -5.54
C LYS A 429 26.64 -0.02 -6.20
N LYS A 430 26.68 -1.34 -6.45
CA LYS A 430 25.58 -2.10 -7.07
C LYS A 430 24.61 -2.67 -6.04
N ARG A 431 24.92 -2.57 -4.75
CA ARG A 431 24.03 -3.00 -3.66
C ARG A 431 22.80 -2.07 -3.61
N PRO A 432 21.61 -2.63 -3.34
CA PRO A 432 20.38 -1.83 -3.22
C PRO A 432 20.45 -0.88 -2.02
N GLN A 433 19.72 0.23 -2.07
CA GLN A 433 19.51 1.08 -0.89
C GLN A 433 18.55 0.41 0.11
N ALA A 434 18.58 0.85 1.38
CA ALA A 434 17.71 0.29 2.42
C ALA A 434 16.21 0.38 2.08
N GLY A 435 15.78 1.44 1.39
CA GLY A 435 14.39 1.57 0.94
C GLY A 435 13.97 0.50 -0.08
N GLU A 436 14.85 0.20 -1.06
CA GLU A 436 14.62 -0.88 -2.03
C GLU A 436 14.56 -2.26 -1.36
N VAL A 437 15.41 -2.49 -0.35
CA VAL A 437 15.39 -3.71 0.47
C VAL A 437 14.07 -3.82 1.23
N THR A 438 13.64 -2.73 1.87
CA THR A 438 12.39 -2.65 2.64
C THR A 438 11.18 -2.90 1.76
N ALA A 439 11.08 -2.23 0.62
CA ALA A 439 10.00 -2.45 -0.36
C ALA A 439 9.96 -3.91 -0.84
N THR A 440 11.11 -4.51 -1.11
CA THR A 440 11.20 -5.92 -1.52
C THR A 440 10.73 -6.87 -0.41
N LEU A 441 11.18 -6.67 0.84
CA LEU A 441 10.77 -7.50 1.97
C LEU A 441 9.28 -7.33 2.31
N ARG A 442 8.76 -6.10 2.32
CA ARG A 442 7.32 -5.81 2.48
C ARG A 442 6.49 -6.53 1.42
N ARG A 443 6.93 -6.53 0.15
CA ARG A 443 6.26 -7.26 -0.94
C ARG A 443 6.27 -8.77 -0.72
N ILE A 444 7.39 -9.35 -0.30
CA ILE A 444 7.49 -10.79 -0.01
C ILE A 444 6.58 -11.16 1.17
N ALA A 445 6.57 -10.37 2.24
CA ALA A 445 5.70 -10.57 3.39
C ALA A 445 4.21 -10.49 3.00
N LEU A 446 3.80 -9.46 2.24
CA LEU A 446 2.43 -9.31 1.74
C LEU A 446 2.05 -10.47 0.82
N SER A 447 2.95 -10.93 -0.05
CA SER A 447 2.71 -12.09 -0.91
C SER A 447 2.38 -13.35 -0.11
N GLU A 448 3.11 -13.60 0.99
CA GLU A 448 2.92 -14.78 1.83
C GLU A 448 1.59 -14.66 2.61
N VAL A 449 1.33 -13.52 3.25
CA VAL A 449 0.10 -13.29 4.03
C VAL A 449 -1.13 -13.31 3.14
N ALA A 450 -1.13 -12.54 2.05
CA ALA A 450 -2.23 -12.50 1.07
C ALA A 450 -2.43 -13.86 0.39
N GLY A 451 -1.36 -14.62 0.16
CA GLY A 451 -1.45 -16.00 -0.35
C GLY A 451 -2.25 -16.93 0.58
N THR A 452 -2.16 -16.75 1.90
CA THR A 452 -2.98 -17.52 2.83
C THR A 452 -4.47 -17.16 2.77
N VAL A 453 -4.79 -15.89 2.50
CA VAL A 453 -6.18 -15.43 2.30
C VAL A 453 -6.71 -15.95 0.97
N ASP A 454 -5.94 -15.81 -0.12
CA ASP A 454 -6.28 -16.30 -1.45
C ASP A 454 -6.54 -17.81 -1.47
N LYS A 455 -5.68 -18.60 -0.80
CA LYS A 455 -5.90 -20.05 -0.70
C LYS A 455 -7.25 -20.36 -0.05
N LEU A 456 -7.61 -19.67 1.02
CA LEU A 456 -8.91 -19.86 1.68
C LEU A 456 -10.06 -19.39 0.78
N LEU A 457 -9.94 -18.23 0.13
CA LEU A 457 -10.96 -17.72 -0.79
C LEU A 457 -11.18 -18.69 -1.97
N THR A 458 -10.10 -19.24 -2.52
CA THR A 458 -10.14 -20.17 -3.66
C THR A 458 -10.69 -21.52 -3.28
N THR A 459 -10.26 -22.13 -2.17
CA THR A 459 -10.84 -23.40 -1.68
C THR A 459 -12.32 -23.25 -1.33
N SER A 460 -12.76 -22.04 -0.96
CA SER A 460 -14.15 -21.73 -0.65
C SER A 460 -15.01 -21.44 -1.90
N ALA A 461 -14.41 -21.09 -3.04
CA ALA A 461 -15.13 -20.51 -4.18
C ALA A 461 -16.04 -21.50 -4.92
N SER A 462 -15.77 -22.81 -4.81
CA SER A 462 -16.48 -23.85 -5.57
C SER A 462 -17.96 -24.04 -5.19
N ASN A 463 -18.43 -23.47 -4.06
CA ASN A 463 -19.77 -23.70 -3.49
C ASN A 463 -20.51 -22.40 -3.07
N ARG A 464 -20.11 -21.20 -3.53
CA ARG A 464 -20.55 -19.94 -2.90
C ARG A 464 -21.23 -18.95 -3.87
N SER A 465 -22.02 -18.03 -3.30
CA SER A 465 -22.81 -17.02 -4.00
C SER A 465 -21.97 -16.09 -4.86
N ILE A 466 -22.61 -15.47 -5.86
CA ILE A 466 -22.02 -14.44 -6.72
C ILE A 466 -21.28 -13.34 -5.95
N ASP A 467 -21.84 -12.88 -4.83
CA ASP A 467 -21.23 -11.78 -4.06
C ASP A 467 -19.85 -12.19 -3.50
N PHE A 468 -19.70 -13.46 -3.10
CA PHE A 468 -18.41 -13.98 -2.65
C PHE A 468 -17.39 -14.04 -3.79
N LEU A 469 -17.81 -14.44 -4.98
CA LEU A 469 -16.95 -14.44 -6.17
C LEU A 469 -16.47 -13.02 -6.51
N ILE A 470 -17.36 -12.04 -6.40
CA ILE A 470 -17.02 -10.64 -6.63
C ILE A 470 -16.01 -10.14 -5.59
N GLU A 471 -16.22 -10.41 -4.30
CA GLU A 471 -15.26 -10.03 -3.26
C GLU A 471 -13.90 -10.72 -3.44
N LYS A 472 -13.87 -11.95 -3.96
CA LYS A 472 -12.62 -12.60 -4.38
C LYS A 472 -11.96 -11.85 -5.53
N LYS A 473 -12.71 -11.46 -6.57
CA LYS A 473 -12.18 -10.72 -7.72
C LYS A 473 -11.68 -9.33 -7.33
N ARG A 474 -12.34 -8.65 -6.38
CA ARG A 474 -11.88 -7.38 -5.79
C ARG A 474 -10.55 -7.56 -5.04
N PHE A 475 -10.43 -8.64 -4.26
CA PHE A 475 -9.19 -8.97 -3.60
C PHE A 475 -8.05 -9.28 -4.59
N ASP A 476 -8.34 -10.03 -5.66
CA ASP A 476 -7.36 -10.30 -6.73
C ASP A 476 -6.95 -9.02 -7.47
N ALA A 477 -7.87 -8.08 -7.68
CA ALA A 477 -7.57 -6.77 -8.25
C ALA A 477 -6.63 -5.94 -7.38
N TRP A 478 -6.85 -5.92 -6.07
CA TRP A 478 -5.91 -5.31 -5.13
C TRP A 478 -4.53 -5.98 -5.22
N ARG A 479 -4.46 -7.31 -5.19
CA ARG A 479 -3.19 -8.08 -5.35
C ARG A 479 -2.49 -7.78 -6.67
N TYR A 480 -3.25 -7.60 -7.74
CA TYR A 480 -2.72 -7.20 -9.04
C TYR A 480 -2.09 -5.81 -8.98
N ALA A 481 -2.80 -4.83 -8.41
CA ALA A 481 -2.34 -3.46 -8.30
C ALA A 481 -1.01 -3.35 -7.52
N ILE A 482 -0.86 -4.09 -6.42
CA ILE A 482 0.39 -4.12 -5.65
C ILE A 482 1.45 -5.11 -6.18
N GLY A 483 1.30 -5.58 -7.43
CA GLY A 483 2.32 -6.36 -8.13
C GLY A 483 2.53 -7.79 -7.61
N LEU A 484 1.52 -8.38 -6.94
CA LEU A 484 1.57 -9.76 -6.47
C LEU A 484 1.15 -10.77 -7.54
N LEU A 485 0.24 -10.40 -8.45
CA LEU A 485 -0.21 -11.24 -9.56
C LEU A 485 0.56 -10.99 -10.87
N ASP A 486 1.02 -9.74 -11.10
CA ASP A 486 1.80 -9.36 -12.28
C ASP A 486 3.03 -8.55 -11.88
N ARG A 487 4.19 -8.92 -12.43
CA ARG A 487 5.49 -8.31 -12.15
C ARG A 487 5.85 -7.19 -13.14
N SER A 488 4.95 -6.81 -14.04
CA SER A 488 5.19 -5.75 -15.03
C SER A 488 5.43 -4.35 -14.41
N ASN A 489 4.89 -4.08 -13.21
CA ASN A 489 4.89 -2.75 -12.57
C ASN A 489 5.79 -2.63 -11.32
N LEU A 490 6.82 -3.48 -11.21
CA LEU A 490 7.68 -3.54 -10.02
C LEU A 490 8.29 -2.19 -9.56
N PRO A 491 8.71 -1.27 -10.45
CA PRO A 491 9.29 0.01 -10.00
C PRO A 491 8.30 0.88 -9.22
N GLU A 492 7.07 1.02 -9.71
CA GLU A 492 6.05 1.86 -9.07
C GLU A 492 5.59 1.26 -7.74
N VAL A 493 5.41 -0.06 -7.70
CA VAL A 493 5.10 -0.81 -6.47
C VAL A 493 6.23 -0.68 -5.45
N SER A 494 7.48 -0.71 -5.90
CA SER A 494 8.63 -0.54 -5.01
C SER A 494 8.60 0.84 -4.35
N THR A 495 8.35 1.90 -5.12
CA THR A 495 8.21 3.25 -4.60
C THR A 495 7.05 3.35 -3.61
N TYR A 496 5.89 2.81 -3.97
CA TYR A 496 4.69 2.76 -3.11
C TYR A 496 4.98 2.07 -1.76
N LEU A 497 5.62 0.90 -1.78
CA LEU A 497 5.91 0.14 -0.57
C LEU A 497 7.03 0.75 0.26
N ASP A 498 7.94 1.52 -0.33
CA ASP A 498 9.00 2.23 0.39
C ASP A 498 8.46 3.47 1.11
N GLN A 499 7.64 4.28 0.43
CA GLN A 499 7.11 5.55 0.96
C GLN A 499 6.05 5.38 2.06
N ARG A 500 5.46 4.19 2.18
CA ARG A 500 4.46 3.90 3.23
C ARG A 500 5.11 3.97 4.62
N GLN A 501 4.45 4.69 5.51
CA GLN A 501 4.80 4.65 6.94
C GLN A 501 4.61 3.23 7.49
N ASP A 502 5.39 2.86 8.51
CA ASP A 502 5.27 1.53 9.13
C ASP A 502 3.86 1.25 9.66
N SER A 503 3.17 2.26 10.19
CA SER A 503 1.77 2.17 10.61
C SER A 503 0.85 1.73 9.48
N GLN A 504 1.01 2.30 8.28
CA GLN A 504 0.19 1.97 7.11
C GLN A 504 0.47 0.54 6.65
N PHE A 505 1.73 0.11 6.62
CA PHE A 505 2.11 -1.27 6.29
C PHE A 505 1.49 -2.28 7.27
N LEU A 506 1.55 -1.98 8.57
CA LEU A 506 0.93 -2.82 9.61
C LEU A 506 -0.60 -2.87 9.49
N SER A 507 -1.27 -1.77 9.13
CA SER A 507 -2.71 -1.76 8.85
C SER A 507 -3.09 -2.70 7.71
N ILE A 508 -2.28 -2.79 6.64
CA ILE A 508 -2.50 -3.76 5.56
C ILE A 508 -2.49 -5.18 6.10
N LEU A 509 -1.47 -5.53 6.88
CA LEU A 509 -1.35 -6.86 7.48
C LEU A 509 -2.51 -7.16 8.43
N GLU A 510 -2.94 -6.17 9.22
CA GLU A 510 -4.08 -6.30 10.12
C GLU A 510 -5.38 -6.60 9.36
N PHE A 511 -5.65 -5.88 8.26
CA PHE A 511 -6.81 -6.15 7.43
C PHE A 511 -6.77 -7.55 6.80
N LEU A 512 -5.61 -7.98 6.30
CA LEU A 512 -5.46 -9.34 5.77
C LEU A 512 -5.67 -10.42 6.84
N HIS A 513 -5.18 -10.20 8.07
CA HIS A 513 -5.41 -11.10 9.19
C HIS A 513 -6.89 -11.15 9.60
N LYS A 514 -7.57 -10.00 9.64
CA LYS A 514 -9.02 -9.90 9.88
C LYS A 514 -9.81 -10.64 8.80
N MET A 515 -9.48 -10.45 7.51
CA MET A 515 -10.11 -11.19 6.41
C MET A 515 -9.94 -12.69 6.57
N ARG A 516 -8.71 -13.14 6.87
CA ARG A 516 -8.41 -14.56 7.10
C ARG A 516 -9.23 -15.15 8.25
N ALA A 517 -9.36 -14.41 9.36
CA ALA A 517 -10.13 -14.84 10.52
C ALA A 517 -11.63 -14.94 10.19
N GLU A 518 -12.17 -13.94 9.48
CA GLU A 518 -13.57 -13.91 9.05
C GLU A 518 -13.90 -15.11 8.15
N ILE A 519 -13.08 -15.37 7.12
CA ILE A 519 -13.27 -16.50 6.20
C ILE A 519 -13.21 -17.83 6.95
N LYS A 520 -12.25 -18.01 7.86
CA LYS A 520 -12.09 -19.24 8.65
C LYS A 520 -13.26 -19.48 9.60
N SER A 521 -13.74 -18.45 10.28
CA SER A 521 -14.88 -18.58 11.21
C SER A 521 -16.14 -19.02 10.47
N THR A 522 -16.31 -18.53 9.24
CA THR A 522 -17.49 -18.80 8.41
C THR A 522 -17.42 -20.16 7.70
N LEU A 523 -16.21 -20.66 7.39
CA LEU A 523 -16.00 -21.97 6.75
C LEU A 523 -16.55 -23.15 7.56
N ASN A 524 -16.68 -23.02 8.88
CA ASN A 524 -17.18 -24.07 9.76
C ASN A 524 -18.71 -24.07 9.92
N MET A 525 -19.43 -23.09 9.36
CA MET A 525 -20.82 -22.81 9.74
C MET A 525 -21.86 -23.28 8.71
N THR A 526 -21.67 -23.14 7.40
CA THR A 526 -22.73 -23.41 6.38
C THR A 526 -22.21 -23.49 4.93
N GLU A 527 -23.03 -24.07 4.02
CA GLU A 527 -22.79 -24.06 2.55
C GLU A 527 -22.80 -22.63 1.94
N ARG A 528 -23.50 -21.66 2.55
CA ARG A 528 -23.51 -20.23 2.13
C ARG A 528 -22.92 -19.32 3.22
N LEU A 529 -22.21 -18.24 2.83
CA LEU A 529 -21.79 -17.21 3.80
C LEU A 529 -23.01 -16.44 4.33
N PRO A 530 -23.06 -16.16 5.64
CA PRO A 530 -23.99 -15.18 6.19
C PRO A 530 -23.75 -13.80 5.59
N MET A 531 -24.82 -13.04 5.37
CA MET A 531 -24.76 -11.68 4.82
C MET A 531 -23.87 -10.74 5.66
N SER A 532 -23.83 -10.92 6.97
CA SER A 532 -22.96 -10.16 7.88
C SER A 532 -21.47 -10.39 7.61
N ALA A 533 -21.07 -11.64 7.36
CA ALA A 533 -19.69 -11.99 7.06
C ALA A 533 -19.25 -11.47 5.69
N LEU A 534 -20.16 -11.52 4.70
CA LEU A 534 -19.95 -10.94 3.38
C LEU A 534 -19.77 -9.41 3.45
N LEU A 535 -20.62 -8.71 4.21
CA LEU A 535 -20.49 -7.26 4.42
C LEU A 535 -19.17 -6.91 5.09
N GLN A 536 -18.72 -7.73 6.05
CA GLN A 536 -17.44 -7.53 6.72
C GLN A 536 -16.25 -7.76 5.77
N LEU A 537 -16.31 -8.77 4.90
CA LEU A 537 -15.30 -8.97 3.85
C LEU A 537 -15.26 -7.81 2.86
N SER A 538 -16.42 -7.30 2.46
CA SER A 538 -16.53 -6.14 1.57
C SER A 538 -15.86 -4.90 2.16
N ARG A 539 -16.15 -4.59 3.44
CA ARG A 539 -15.51 -3.50 4.18
C ARG A 539 -13.98 -3.65 4.26
N LEU A 540 -13.50 -4.86 4.49
CA LEU A 540 -12.05 -5.11 4.55
C LEU A 540 -11.39 -4.94 3.17
N ASN A 541 -12.06 -5.34 2.09
CA ASN A 541 -11.62 -5.06 0.73
C ASN A 541 -11.62 -3.55 0.42
N ASP A 542 -12.64 -2.80 0.87
CA ASP A 542 -12.68 -1.34 0.76
C ASP A 542 -11.45 -0.72 1.45
N CYS A 543 -11.18 -1.11 2.71
CA CYS A 543 -10.00 -0.62 3.43
C CYS A 543 -8.68 -0.93 2.70
N LEU A 544 -8.54 -2.11 2.08
CA LEU A 544 -7.36 -2.45 1.28
C LEU A 544 -7.24 -1.59 0.01
N TYR A 545 -8.37 -1.29 -0.64
CA TYR A 545 -8.44 -0.45 -1.84
C TYR A 545 -8.18 1.04 -1.53
N ASP A 546 -8.74 1.57 -0.44
CA ASP A 546 -8.59 2.97 -0.02
C ASP A 546 -7.16 3.30 0.39
N MET A 547 -6.39 2.29 0.81
CA MET A 547 -4.96 2.42 1.07
C MET A 547 -4.10 2.38 -0.20
N LEU A 548 -4.65 2.20 -1.40
CA LEU A 548 -3.86 2.34 -2.63
C LEU A 548 -3.76 3.82 -3.02
N ASP A 549 -2.63 4.22 -3.60
CA ASP A 549 -2.53 5.55 -4.22
C ASP A 549 -3.32 5.59 -5.54
N SER A 550 -3.67 6.77 -6.03
CA SER A 550 -4.61 6.96 -7.16
C SER A 550 -4.26 6.13 -8.40
N ASN A 551 -2.98 6.00 -8.75
CA ASN A 551 -2.55 5.21 -9.91
C ASN A 551 -2.78 3.70 -9.68
N LEU A 552 -2.50 3.20 -8.48
CA LEU A 552 -2.73 1.80 -8.13
C LEU A 552 -4.23 1.49 -7.97
N GLN A 553 -5.03 2.44 -7.49
CA GLN A 553 -6.49 2.33 -7.48
C GLN A 553 -7.05 2.14 -8.89
N LEU A 554 -6.62 2.97 -9.85
CA LEU A 554 -7.01 2.83 -11.25
C LEU A 554 -6.66 1.44 -11.78
N LYS A 555 -5.43 0.97 -11.57
CA LYS A 555 -4.99 -0.39 -11.97
C LYS A 555 -5.83 -1.49 -11.33
N SER A 556 -6.21 -1.34 -10.05
CA SER A 556 -7.09 -2.28 -9.36
C SER A 556 -8.46 -2.35 -10.04
N VAL A 557 -9.16 -1.21 -10.18
CA VAL A 557 -10.49 -1.15 -10.83
C VAL A 557 -10.43 -1.74 -12.24
N PHE A 558 -9.35 -1.46 -12.94
CA PHE A 558 -9.10 -1.92 -14.29
C PHE A 558 -8.96 -3.43 -14.41
N TYR A 559 -8.15 -4.04 -13.53
CA TYR A 559 -8.02 -5.49 -13.45
C TYR A 559 -9.34 -6.12 -13.02
N PHE A 560 -10.00 -5.55 -12.00
CA PHE A 560 -11.28 -6.03 -11.50
C PHE A 560 -12.31 -6.13 -12.63
N ARG A 561 -12.56 -5.02 -13.35
CA ARG A 561 -13.50 -4.97 -14.48
C ARG A 561 -13.19 -6.02 -15.55
N ALA A 562 -11.91 -6.15 -15.96
CA ALA A 562 -11.50 -7.16 -16.93
C ALA A 562 -11.71 -8.59 -16.40
N SER A 563 -11.35 -8.84 -15.15
CA SER A 563 -11.40 -10.17 -14.54
C SER A 563 -12.82 -10.68 -14.27
N VAL A 564 -13.79 -9.77 -14.11
CA VAL A 564 -15.22 -10.07 -13.97
C VAL A 564 -15.81 -10.45 -15.32
N LEU A 565 -15.37 -9.82 -16.41
CA LEU A 565 -15.79 -10.21 -17.75
C LEU A 565 -15.30 -11.62 -18.12
N GLU A 566 -14.22 -12.12 -17.54
CA GLU A 566 -13.73 -13.49 -17.77
C GLU A 566 -14.53 -14.60 -17.04
N ILE A 567 -15.64 -14.28 -16.37
CA ILE A 567 -16.49 -15.29 -15.73
C ILE A 567 -17.29 -16.03 -16.81
N GLU A 568 -17.09 -17.35 -16.93
CA GLU A 568 -17.75 -18.23 -17.93
C GLU A 568 -18.80 -19.16 -17.30
N ASP A 569 -18.92 -19.19 -15.98
CA ASP A 569 -19.78 -20.14 -15.24
C ASP A 569 -21.27 -19.77 -15.36
N CYS A 570 -22.05 -20.63 -16.01
CA CYS A 570 -23.45 -20.39 -16.34
C CYS A 570 -24.36 -20.31 -15.10
N GLU A 571 -24.11 -21.13 -14.07
CA GLU A 571 -24.92 -21.17 -12.84
C GLU A 571 -24.77 -19.89 -12.02
N VAL A 572 -23.55 -19.36 -11.95
CA VAL A 572 -23.23 -18.09 -11.29
C VAL A 572 -23.98 -16.92 -11.95
N ILE A 573 -24.24 -17.01 -13.24
CA ILE A 573 -24.86 -15.92 -13.99
C ILE A 573 -26.39 -16.00 -13.98
N GLU A 574 -26.98 -17.20 -13.92
CA GLU A 574 -28.42 -17.36 -13.62
C GLU A 574 -28.77 -16.81 -12.21
N GLN A 575 -27.83 -16.91 -11.26
CA GLN A 575 -27.97 -16.29 -9.94
C GLN A 575 -27.94 -14.75 -9.99
N ILE A 576 -27.16 -14.14 -10.89
CA ILE A 576 -27.13 -12.67 -11.11
C ILE A 576 -28.48 -12.19 -11.64
N GLN A 577 -29.11 -12.94 -12.56
CA GLN A 577 -30.37 -12.56 -13.19
C GLN A 577 -31.57 -12.74 -12.25
N SER A 578 -31.50 -13.71 -11.34
CA SER A 578 -32.54 -13.96 -10.33
C SER A 578 -32.36 -13.12 -9.05
N SER A 579 -31.16 -12.59 -8.80
CA SER A 579 -30.95 -11.57 -7.77
C SER A 579 -31.47 -10.22 -8.28
N GLY A 580 -32.66 -9.82 -7.82
CA GLY A 580 -33.19 -8.48 -8.09
C GLY A 580 -32.32 -7.35 -7.49
N GLU A 581 -32.87 -6.13 -7.40
CA GLU A 581 -32.19 -4.90 -6.91
C GLU A 581 -31.54 -5.00 -5.50
N ALA A 582 -31.76 -6.09 -4.75
CA ALA A 582 -31.22 -6.32 -3.42
C ALA A 582 -29.75 -6.79 -3.37
N SER A 583 -29.07 -6.91 -4.51
CA SER A 583 -27.65 -7.33 -4.61
C SER A 583 -26.68 -6.16 -4.38
N LEU A 584 -25.62 -6.38 -3.58
CA LEU A 584 -24.52 -5.44 -3.32
C LEU A 584 -23.66 -5.12 -4.55
N ILE A 585 -23.93 -5.78 -5.67
CA ILE A 585 -23.13 -5.66 -6.89
C ILE A 585 -23.41 -4.32 -7.56
N ASP A 586 -22.36 -3.68 -8.07
CA ASP A 586 -22.50 -2.48 -8.90
C ASP A 586 -23.41 -2.79 -10.11
N LYS A 587 -24.39 -1.92 -10.38
CA LYS A 587 -25.32 -2.03 -11.53
C LYS A 587 -24.55 -2.20 -12.83
N GLU A 588 -23.41 -1.53 -12.95
CA GLU A 588 -22.52 -1.58 -14.09
C GLU A 588 -21.93 -3.00 -14.32
N ILE A 589 -21.61 -3.72 -13.23
CA ILE A 589 -21.06 -5.08 -13.30
C ILE A 589 -22.11 -6.09 -13.74
N ARG A 590 -23.32 -6.02 -13.17
CA ARG A 590 -24.43 -6.90 -13.55
C ARG A 590 -24.75 -6.78 -15.04
N MET A 591 -24.79 -5.55 -15.54
CA MET A 591 -25.10 -5.25 -16.93
C MET A 591 -24.03 -5.80 -17.89
N ARG A 592 -22.74 -5.63 -17.59
CA ARG A 592 -21.66 -6.13 -18.45
C ARG A 592 -21.58 -7.66 -18.48
N VAL A 593 -21.86 -8.35 -17.36
CA VAL A 593 -21.94 -9.82 -17.33
C VAL A 593 -23.16 -10.31 -18.13
N THR A 594 -24.29 -9.63 -18.03
CA THR A 594 -25.52 -9.93 -18.79
C THR A 594 -25.29 -9.76 -20.30
N LEU A 595 -24.67 -8.65 -20.72
CA LEU A 595 -24.38 -8.37 -22.13
C LEU A 595 -23.40 -9.40 -22.74
N LYS A 596 -22.35 -9.80 -22.00
CA LYS A 596 -21.42 -10.85 -22.46
C LYS A 596 -22.12 -12.20 -22.66
N GLN A 597 -23.04 -12.56 -21.76
CA GLN A 597 -23.82 -13.78 -21.91
C GLN A 597 -24.82 -13.74 -23.06
N MET A 598 -25.45 -12.59 -23.31
CA MET A 598 -26.39 -12.47 -24.43
C MET A 598 -25.70 -12.64 -25.78
N THR A 599 -24.46 -12.16 -25.92
CA THR A 599 -23.64 -12.48 -27.10
C THR A 599 -23.46 -14.00 -27.27
N ARG A 600 -23.15 -14.71 -26.19
CA ARG A 600 -22.97 -16.18 -26.21
C ARG A 600 -24.28 -16.93 -26.45
N LEU A 601 -25.35 -16.58 -25.72
CA LEU A 601 -26.68 -17.17 -25.83
C LEU A 601 -27.30 -16.93 -27.20
N ALA A 602 -27.16 -15.73 -27.76
CA ALA A 602 -27.64 -15.44 -29.11
C ALA A 602 -26.87 -16.20 -30.20
N MET A 603 -25.60 -16.55 -29.95
CA MET A 603 -24.82 -17.44 -30.83
C MET A 603 -25.18 -18.92 -30.64
N GLU A 604 -25.55 -19.35 -29.43
CA GLU A 604 -26.06 -20.70 -29.12
C GLU A 604 -27.53 -20.91 -29.57
N LEU A 605 -28.32 -19.83 -29.68
CA LEU A 605 -29.72 -19.82 -30.09
C LEU A 605 -29.94 -20.07 -31.59
N SER A 606 -28.87 -20.28 -32.39
CA SER A 606 -28.98 -20.72 -33.78
C SER A 606 -29.70 -22.07 -33.97
N GLN A 607 -30.16 -22.71 -32.88
CA GLN A 607 -30.81 -24.02 -32.85
C GLN A 607 -32.28 -23.99 -32.39
N ARG A 608 -32.87 -22.81 -32.10
CA ARG A 608 -34.29 -22.70 -31.70
C ARG A 608 -35.06 -21.84 -32.71
N ASP A 609 -36.11 -22.39 -33.31
CA ASP A 609 -37.07 -21.71 -34.20
C ASP A 609 -37.93 -20.66 -33.45
N THR A 610 -37.31 -19.72 -32.74
CA THR A 610 -38.04 -18.73 -31.94
C THR A 610 -37.59 -17.30 -32.29
N TYR A 611 -38.31 -16.70 -33.24
CA TYR A 611 -38.11 -15.34 -33.76
C TYR A 611 -38.68 -14.25 -32.81
N LYS A 612 -38.23 -14.23 -31.55
CA LYS A 612 -38.91 -13.46 -30.48
C LYS A 612 -38.94 -11.94 -30.67
N ARG A 613 -38.00 -11.36 -31.43
CA ARG A 613 -37.84 -9.90 -31.61
C ARG A 613 -38.10 -9.42 -33.04
N GLN A 614 -38.63 -10.29 -33.90
CA GLN A 614 -39.04 -9.91 -35.24
C GLN A 614 -40.36 -9.11 -35.16
N LEU A 615 -40.37 -7.91 -35.74
CA LEU A 615 -41.55 -7.06 -35.84
C LEU A 615 -42.46 -7.53 -37.00
N GLU A 616 -43.78 -7.38 -36.84
CA GLU A 616 -44.75 -7.69 -37.90
C GLU A 616 -44.57 -6.77 -39.13
N GLU A 617 -44.84 -7.31 -40.33
CA GLU A 617 -44.60 -6.61 -41.62
C GLU A 617 -45.40 -5.31 -41.73
N ASP A 618 -46.60 -5.25 -41.13
CA ASP A 618 -47.51 -4.10 -41.19
C ASP A 618 -47.25 -3.05 -40.09
N ALA A 619 -46.42 -3.35 -39.09
CA ALA A 619 -46.19 -2.47 -37.94
C ALA A 619 -45.22 -1.32 -38.25
N VAL A 620 -44.37 -1.45 -39.27
CA VAL A 620 -43.27 -0.52 -39.56
C VAL A 620 -43.55 0.26 -40.85
N ASN A 621 -43.89 1.55 -40.72
CA ASN A 621 -44.04 2.45 -41.87
C ASN A 621 -42.73 3.20 -42.14
N ILE A 622 -42.03 2.80 -43.21
CA ILE A 622 -40.76 3.42 -43.62
C ILE A 622 -41.04 4.77 -44.28
N GLY A 623 -40.54 5.84 -43.68
CA GLY A 623 -40.65 7.21 -44.17
C GLY A 623 -39.38 7.68 -44.90
N ARG A 624 -39.07 8.98 -44.74
CA ARG A 624 -38.00 9.67 -45.48
C ARG A 624 -36.61 9.09 -45.20
N ALA A 625 -35.73 9.18 -46.19
CA ALA A 625 -34.31 8.86 -46.04
C ALA A 625 -33.62 9.85 -45.06
N PHE A 626 -32.67 9.34 -44.29
CA PHE A 626 -31.83 10.10 -43.38
C PHE A 626 -30.40 9.54 -43.42
N GLY A 627 -29.53 10.21 -44.18
CA GLY A 627 -28.21 9.66 -44.51
C GLY A 627 -28.32 8.31 -45.23
N TYR A 628 -27.73 7.26 -44.63
CA TYR A 628 -27.81 5.87 -45.12
C TYR A 628 -28.95 5.06 -44.47
N HIS A 629 -29.72 5.69 -43.59
CA HIS A 629 -30.77 5.09 -42.80
C HIS A 629 -32.14 5.63 -43.23
N ASN A 630 -33.21 5.11 -42.66
CA ASN A 630 -34.56 5.63 -42.87
C ASN A 630 -35.19 6.06 -41.56
N LEU A 631 -35.96 7.15 -41.60
CA LEU A 631 -36.87 7.51 -40.53
C LEU A 631 -38.20 6.85 -40.80
N GLY A 632 -38.87 6.37 -39.76
CA GLY A 632 -40.15 5.69 -39.89
C GLY A 632 -41.13 6.06 -38.79
N LEU A 633 -42.34 5.50 -38.90
CA LEU A 633 -43.35 5.53 -37.86
C LEU A 633 -43.78 4.10 -37.52
N ILE A 634 -43.85 3.77 -36.24
CA ILE A 634 -44.52 2.55 -35.75
C ILE A 634 -45.89 2.92 -35.22
N GLN A 635 -46.90 2.13 -35.56
CA GLN A 635 -48.21 2.24 -34.94
C GLN A 635 -48.26 1.40 -33.65
N GLU A 636 -48.60 2.05 -32.53
CA GLU A 636 -48.96 1.41 -31.26
C GLU A 636 -50.41 1.79 -30.92
N GLY A 637 -51.37 0.99 -31.36
CA GLY A 637 -52.79 1.32 -31.19
C GLY A 637 -53.15 2.64 -31.88
N GLU A 638 -53.59 3.65 -31.13
CA GLU A 638 -53.95 4.98 -31.66
C GLU A 638 -52.76 5.95 -31.77
N ARG A 639 -51.56 5.60 -31.27
CA ARG A 639 -50.40 6.49 -31.26
C ARG A 639 -49.35 6.05 -32.28
N SER A 640 -48.72 7.02 -32.93
CA SER A 640 -47.55 6.79 -33.79
C SER A 640 -46.29 7.29 -33.10
N ARG A 641 -45.21 6.50 -33.14
CA ARG A 641 -43.87 6.89 -32.63
C ARG A 641 -42.87 6.97 -33.76
N GLN A 642 -41.96 7.93 -33.67
CA GLN A 642 -40.83 8.02 -34.59
C GLN A 642 -39.77 6.98 -34.26
N MET A 643 -39.18 6.42 -35.32
CA MET A 643 -38.11 5.45 -35.25
C MET A 643 -37.01 5.77 -36.25
N LEU A 644 -35.85 5.18 -36.01
CA LEU A 644 -34.77 5.04 -36.98
C LEU A 644 -34.68 3.58 -37.41
N VAL A 645 -34.57 3.34 -38.71
CA VAL A 645 -34.36 2.01 -39.30
C VAL A 645 -33.00 1.95 -39.96
N GLU A 646 -32.15 1.06 -39.45
CA GLU A 646 -30.84 0.76 -40.04
C GLU A 646 -30.91 -0.49 -40.91
N TRP A 647 -30.48 -0.38 -42.17
CA TRP A 647 -30.57 -1.50 -43.11
C TRP A 647 -29.31 -2.35 -43.12
N ARG A 648 -29.51 -3.66 -43.25
CA ARG A 648 -28.47 -4.67 -43.52
C ARG A 648 -28.90 -5.52 -44.71
N ASN A 649 -28.26 -5.29 -45.85
CA ASN A 649 -28.54 -6.06 -47.06
C ASN A 649 -27.86 -7.44 -47.00
N TYR A 650 -28.55 -8.49 -47.47
CA TYR A 650 -27.99 -9.80 -47.77
C TYR A 650 -28.23 -10.06 -49.26
N GLY A 651 -27.16 -10.12 -50.07
CA GLY A 651 -27.25 -10.06 -51.54
C GLY A 651 -28.09 -11.16 -52.22
N ARG A 652 -28.40 -10.98 -53.52
CA ARG A 652 -29.17 -11.96 -54.33
C ARG A 652 -28.45 -13.29 -54.62
N HIS A 653 -27.16 -13.41 -54.30
CA HIS A 653 -26.30 -14.57 -54.61
C HIS A 653 -25.96 -15.45 -53.38
N PHE A 654 -26.58 -15.22 -52.22
CA PHE A 654 -26.45 -16.11 -51.06
C PHE A 654 -27.30 -17.37 -51.29
N ALA A 655 -26.67 -18.37 -51.92
CA ALA A 655 -27.34 -19.59 -52.40
C ALA A 655 -27.36 -20.75 -51.38
N ASP A 656 -26.85 -20.58 -50.16
CA ASP A 656 -26.89 -21.59 -49.10
C ASP A 656 -27.78 -21.16 -47.92
N GLU A 657 -28.68 -22.07 -47.52
CA GLU A 657 -29.60 -21.91 -46.39
C GLU A 657 -28.85 -21.64 -45.06
N SER A 658 -27.63 -22.17 -44.94
CA SER A 658 -26.74 -21.99 -43.79
C SER A 658 -26.30 -20.54 -43.58
N THR A 659 -25.89 -19.82 -44.63
CA THR A 659 -25.43 -18.43 -44.49
C THR A 659 -26.58 -17.46 -44.25
N ASN A 660 -27.77 -17.72 -44.80
CA ASN A 660 -28.97 -16.93 -44.49
C ASN A 660 -29.37 -17.04 -43.01
N ASN A 661 -29.33 -18.26 -42.45
CA ASN A 661 -29.54 -18.48 -41.02
C ASN A 661 -28.48 -17.77 -40.17
N GLU A 662 -27.22 -17.74 -40.61
CA GLU A 662 -26.15 -17.05 -39.87
C GLU A 662 -26.34 -15.52 -39.86
N VAL A 663 -26.77 -14.91 -40.96
CA VAL A 663 -27.08 -13.46 -41.01
C VAL A 663 -28.28 -13.14 -40.11
N PHE A 664 -29.30 -14.00 -40.12
CA PHE A 664 -30.48 -13.84 -39.28
C PHE A 664 -30.14 -13.90 -37.79
N VAL A 665 -29.45 -14.95 -37.36
CA VAL A 665 -29.01 -15.14 -35.95
C VAL A 665 -28.19 -13.94 -35.45
N ARG A 666 -27.40 -13.32 -36.32
CA ARG A 666 -26.64 -12.11 -35.96
C ARG A 666 -27.49 -10.89 -35.77
N VAL A 667 -28.48 -10.68 -36.64
CA VAL A 667 -29.42 -9.55 -36.52
C VAL A 667 -30.21 -9.71 -35.23
N GLU A 668 -30.68 -10.92 -34.93
CA GLU A 668 -31.34 -11.20 -33.66
C GLU A 668 -30.41 -10.98 -32.46
N ALA A 669 -29.15 -11.43 -32.53
CA ALA A 669 -28.16 -11.25 -31.47
C ALA A 669 -27.87 -9.78 -31.15
N ILE A 670 -27.61 -8.97 -32.18
CA ILE A 670 -27.32 -7.53 -31.98
C ILE A 670 -28.57 -6.79 -31.51
N THR A 671 -29.76 -7.17 -32.01
CA THR A 671 -31.02 -6.59 -31.56
C THR A 671 -31.28 -6.90 -30.09
N GLU A 672 -31.12 -8.16 -29.65
CA GLU A 672 -31.34 -8.52 -28.25
C GLU A 672 -30.35 -7.81 -27.31
N LEU A 673 -29.09 -7.66 -27.73
CA LEU A 673 -28.07 -6.90 -27.01
C LEU A 673 -28.48 -5.42 -26.85
N LEU A 674 -28.92 -4.78 -27.93
CA LEU A 674 -29.28 -3.37 -27.95
C LEU A 674 -30.68 -3.09 -27.36
N CYS A 675 -31.50 -4.11 -27.09
CA CYS A 675 -32.77 -3.99 -26.37
C CYS A 675 -32.60 -3.91 -24.85
N GLN A 676 -31.45 -4.33 -24.31
CA GLN A 676 -31.24 -4.31 -22.87
C GLN A 676 -31.06 -2.90 -22.31
N GLU A 677 -31.18 -2.79 -20.98
CA GLU A 677 -30.70 -1.62 -20.25
C GLU A 677 -29.20 -1.44 -20.54
N LYS A 678 -28.79 -0.18 -20.78
CA LYS A 678 -27.44 0.19 -21.21
C LYS A 678 -26.75 1.02 -20.11
N PRO A 679 -25.42 0.93 -19.96
CA PRO A 679 -24.66 1.88 -19.14
C PRO A 679 -24.89 3.30 -19.63
N GLU A 680 -24.87 4.29 -18.72
CA GLU A 680 -24.97 5.71 -19.09
C GLU A 680 -23.87 6.11 -20.08
N GLU A 681 -22.72 5.45 -20.00
CA GLU A 681 -21.58 5.66 -20.90
C GLU A 681 -21.75 5.04 -22.30
N PHE A 682 -22.69 4.10 -22.49
CA PHE A 682 -22.96 3.48 -23.79
C PHE A 682 -24.10 4.19 -24.51
N CYS A 683 -23.73 5.19 -25.29
CA CYS A 683 -24.65 6.11 -25.94
C CYS A 683 -25.25 5.52 -27.23
N ALA A 684 -26.00 4.42 -27.14
CA ALA A 684 -26.76 3.85 -28.26
C ALA A 684 -28.26 4.07 -28.07
N LEU A 685 -29.02 4.15 -29.16
CA LEU A 685 -30.48 4.18 -29.09
C LEU A 685 -31.05 2.87 -28.55
N ASP A 686 -32.25 2.95 -27.96
CA ASP A 686 -32.99 1.77 -27.57
C ASP A 686 -33.47 1.01 -28.81
N CYS A 687 -32.94 -0.19 -28.98
CA CYS A 687 -33.39 -1.09 -30.03
C CYS A 687 -34.71 -1.71 -29.61
N ARG A 688 -35.66 -1.77 -30.55
CA ARG A 688 -36.98 -2.33 -30.33
C ARG A 688 -37.10 -3.75 -30.87
N GLY A 689 -36.40 -4.02 -31.96
CA GLY A 689 -36.56 -5.25 -32.72
C GLY A 689 -35.88 -5.15 -34.08
N PHE A 690 -36.11 -6.14 -34.92
CA PHE A 690 -35.73 -6.11 -36.33
C PHE A 690 -36.91 -6.47 -37.22
N TYR A 691 -36.88 -5.95 -38.43
CA TYR A 691 -37.85 -6.16 -39.49
C TYR A 691 -37.16 -6.84 -40.68
N HIS A 692 -37.80 -7.83 -41.29
CA HIS A 692 -37.23 -8.58 -42.43
C HIS A 692 -37.96 -8.22 -43.73
N ASP A 693 -37.29 -7.47 -44.60
CA ASP A 693 -37.77 -7.14 -45.94
C ASP A 693 -37.24 -8.19 -46.92
N SER A 694 -38.01 -9.28 -47.06
CA SER A 694 -37.69 -10.38 -47.97
C SER A 694 -37.68 -9.97 -49.44
N ARG A 695 -38.47 -8.95 -49.83
CA ARG A 695 -38.58 -8.48 -51.22
C ARG A 695 -37.34 -7.75 -51.70
N GLN A 696 -36.69 -7.02 -50.79
CA GLN A 696 -35.45 -6.27 -51.07
C GLN A 696 -34.18 -6.96 -50.57
N PHE A 697 -34.32 -8.18 -50.02
CA PHE A 697 -33.22 -8.95 -49.44
C PHE A 697 -32.43 -8.18 -48.37
N ARG A 698 -33.13 -7.64 -47.37
CA ARG A 698 -32.51 -6.87 -46.29
C ARG A 698 -33.22 -7.01 -44.94
N PHE A 699 -32.49 -6.77 -43.86
CA PHE A 699 -33.03 -6.62 -42.52
C PHE A 699 -32.98 -5.14 -42.10
N GLY A 700 -34.02 -4.64 -41.47
CA GLY A 700 -34.07 -3.32 -40.85
C GLY A 700 -34.01 -3.46 -39.33
N ILE A 701 -32.96 -2.98 -38.68
CA ILE A 701 -32.91 -2.89 -37.21
C ILE A 701 -33.63 -1.61 -36.80
N VAL A 702 -34.58 -1.71 -35.87
CA VAL A 702 -35.49 -0.61 -35.52
C VAL A 702 -35.12 -0.05 -34.15
N PHE A 703 -34.90 1.26 -34.10
CA PHE A 703 -34.52 2.01 -32.91
C PHE A 703 -35.56 3.08 -32.57
N ASP A 704 -35.90 3.19 -31.29
CA ASP A 704 -36.82 4.20 -30.78
C ASP A 704 -36.08 5.54 -30.55
N PHE A 705 -36.79 6.65 -30.71
CA PHE A 705 -36.27 7.98 -30.38
C PHE A 705 -36.29 8.20 -28.86
N PRO A 706 -35.29 8.91 -28.28
CA PRO A 706 -35.16 9.08 -26.81
C PRO A 706 -36.32 9.83 -26.14
N SER A 707 -37.08 10.65 -26.89
CA SER A 707 -38.19 11.45 -26.37
C SER A 707 -39.47 11.15 -27.12
N THR A 708 -40.32 10.31 -26.52
CA THR A 708 -41.65 9.98 -27.05
C THR A 708 -42.72 10.84 -26.37
N SER A 709 -42.90 12.07 -26.84
CA SER A 709 -44.13 12.81 -26.57
C SER A 709 -44.50 13.65 -27.80
N SER A 710 -45.37 13.09 -28.63
CA SER A 710 -46.34 13.91 -29.32
C SER A 710 -47.31 14.44 -28.26
N ASP A 711 -47.23 15.73 -27.97
CA ASP A 711 -48.33 16.39 -27.29
C ASP A 711 -49.49 16.46 -28.30
N ALA A 712 -50.72 16.27 -27.82
CA ALA A 712 -51.96 16.46 -28.59
C ALA A 712 -52.16 17.90 -29.13
N SER A 713 -51.11 18.74 -29.10
CA SER A 713 -51.07 20.17 -29.40
C SER A 713 -50.26 20.54 -30.65
N GLY A 714 -49.71 19.58 -31.40
CA GLY A 714 -49.21 19.84 -32.77
C GLY A 714 -47.82 20.48 -32.90
N ASN A 715 -46.95 20.39 -31.88
CA ASN A 715 -45.54 20.78 -32.02
C ASN A 715 -44.75 19.75 -32.88
N PRO A 716 -43.80 20.20 -33.74
CA PRO A 716 -43.03 19.30 -34.60
C PRO A 716 -42.10 18.40 -33.79
N PHE A 717 -42.05 17.12 -34.16
CA PHE A 717 -41.12 16.14 -33.60
C PHE A 717 -39.65 16.59 -33.72
N PRO A 718 -38.76 16.20 -32.78
CA PRO A 718 -37.35 16.54 -32.88
C PRO A 718 -36.73 15.94 -34.15
N SER A 719 -36.17 16.79 -35.00
CA SER A 719 -35.49 16.32 -36.21
C SER A 719 -34.10 15.82 -35.83
N PRO A 720 -33.73 14.58 -36.16
CA PRO A 720 -32.36 14.13 -35.95
C PRO A 720 -31.42 14.85 -36.92
N LYS A 721 -30.20 15.11 -36.46
CA LYS A 721 -29.08 15.60 -37.26
C LYS A 721 -27.86 14.75 -37.00
N THR A 722 -27.09 14.44 -38.03
CA THR A 722 -25.81 13.75 -37.86
C THR A 722 -24.72 14.74 -37.46
N LEU A 723 -23.63 14.25 -36.84
CA LEU A 723 -22.43 15.06 -36.62
C LEU A 723 -21.86 15.62 -37.93
N HIS A 724 -21.96 14.84 -39.01
CA HIS A 724 -21.58 15.30 -40.36
C HIS A 724 -22.37 16.56 -40.76
N ASP A 725 -23.70 16.55 -40.61
CA ASP A 725 -24.57 17.69 -40.93
C ASP A 725 -24.23 18.90 -40.06
N LEU A 726 -24.02 18.71 -38.75
CA LEU A 726 -23.64 19.79 -37.84
C LEU A 726 -22.29 20.43 -38.21
N ILE A 727 -21.32 19.62 -38.65
CA ILE A 727 -20.01 20.13 -39.08
C ILE A 727 -20.13 20.92 -40.39
N GLU A 728 -20.96 20.46 -41.35
CA GLU A 728 -21.20 21.16 -42.61
C GLU A 728 -21.98 22.47 -42.42
N GLU A 729 -23.04 22.46 -41.61
CA GLU A 729 -23.84 23.64 -41.28
C GLU A 729 -23.00 24.75 -40.61
N ALA A 730 -22.00 24.37 -39.81
CA ALA A 730 -21.09 25.32 -39.17
C ALA A 730 -20.09 25.98 -40.16
N GLN A 731 -19.91 25.43 -41.36
CA GLN A 731 -18.98 26.00 -42.35
C GLN A 731 -19.49 27.35 -42.87
N GLY A 732 -18.88 28.44 -42.41
CA GLY A 732 -19.22 29.81 -42.83
C GLY A 732 -19.82 30.68 -41.73
N TYR A 733 -20.13 30.12 -40.56
CA TYR A 733 -20.72 30.85 -39.42
C TYR A 733 -19.94 30.59 -38.13
N ILE A 734 -19.08 31.54 -37.73
CA ILE A 734 -18.19 31.40 -36.54
C ILE A 734 -18.98 31.08 -35.25
N ASN A 735 -20.20 31.60 -35.10
CA ASN A 735 -21.05 31.36 -33.92
C ASN A 735 -21.63 29.93 -33.84
N HIS A 736 -21.38 29.08 -34.85
CA HIS A 736 -21.81 27.67 -34.89
C HIS A 736 -20.63 26.72 -34.65
N PHE A 737 -19.47 27.25 -34.28
CA PHE A 737 -18.32 26.44 -33.87
C PHE A 737 -18.44 26.13 -32.37
N PRO A 738 -18.42 24.86 -31.96
CA PRO A 738 -18.47 24.50 -30.55
C PRO A 738 -17.19 24.90 -29.82
N SER A 739 -17.31 25.05 -28.51
CA SER A 739 -16.16 25.36 -27.65
C SER A 739 -15.13 24.23 -27.68
N LEU A 740 -13.93 24.51 -27.16
CA LEU A 740 -12.92 23.47 -26.98
C LEU A 740 -13.43 22.37 -26.03
N ASP A 741 -14.08 22.76 -24.94
CA ASP A 741 -14.58 21.86 -23.90
C ASP A 741 -15.67 20.93 -24.44
N ASP A 742 -16.59 21.45 -25.25
CA ASP A 742 -17.66 20.64 -25.86
C ASP A 742 -17.10 19.60 -26.82
N ARG A 743 -16.07 19.95 -27.59
CA ARG A 743 -15.41 19.01 -28.52
C ARG A 743 -14.66 17.92 -27.77
N PHE A 744 -14.01 18.26 -26.66
CA PHE A 744 -13.39 17.27 -25.78
C PHE A 744 -14.42 16.33 -25.14
N ARG A 745 -15.51 16.90 -24.63
CA ARG A 745 -16.59 16.13 -24.00
C ARG A 745 -17.26 15.19 -25.00
N LEU A 746 -17.56 15.64 -26.21
CA LEU A 746 -18.10 14.81 -27.29
C LEU A 746 -17.15 13.66 -27.62
N ALA A 747 -15.87 13.96 -27.87
CA ALA A 747 -14.87 12.94 -28.18
C ALA A 747 -14.73 11.91 -27.05
N GLN A 748 -14.72 12.35 -25.79
CA GLN A 748 -14.64 11.48 -24.62
C GLN A 748 -15.88 10.59 -24.48
N THR A 749 -17.06 11.16 -24.68
CA THR A 749 -18.35 10.44 -24.59
C THR A 749 -18.41 9.33 -25.64
N LEU A 750 -18.05 9.64 -26.89
CA LEU A 750 -18.00 8.65 -27.97
C LEU A 750 -16.91 7.58 -27.73
N ALA A 751 -15.75 7.96 -27.20
CA ALA A 751 -14.68 7.01 -26.89
C ALA A 751 -15.11 6.00 -25.82
N ARG A 752 -15.81 6.47 -24.78
CA ARG A 752 -16.37 5.61 -23.72
C ARG A 752 -17.40 4.65 -24.30
N SER A 753 -18.33 5.15 -25.12
CA SER A 753 -19.34 4.30 -25.75
C SER A 753 -18.74 3.20 -26.65
N VAL A 754 -17.69 3.52 -27.43
CA VAL A 754 -17.00 2.51 -28.27
C VAL A 754 -16.28 1.48 -27.40
N LEU A 755 -15.64 1.92 -26.31
CA LEU A 755 -14.97 1.02 -25.36
C LEU A 755 -15.98 0.06 -24.72
N GLU A 756 -17.12 0.55 -24.27
CA GLU A 756 -18.17 -0.29 -23.68
C GLU A 756 -18.64 -1.39 -24.64
N PHE A 757 -18.83 -1.03 -25.91
CA PHE A 757 -19.22 -1.99 -26.95
C PHE A 757 -18.15 -3.07 -27.21
N HIS A 758 -16.87 -2.68 -27.21
CA HIS A 758 -15.76 -3.62 -27.36
C HIS A 758 -15.57 -4.52 -26.14
N LEU A 759 -15.80 -4.01 -24.93
CA LEU A 759 -15.67 -4.78 -23.68
C LEU A 759 -16.71 -5.91 -23.58
N VAL A 760 -17.88 -5.77 -24.20
CA VAL A 760 -18.89 -6.84 -24.31
C VAL A 760 -18.64 -7.80 -25.48
N GLY A 761 -17.52 -7.66 -26.18
CA GLY A 761 -17.07 -8.57 -27.22
C GLY A 761 -17.66 -8.28 -28.61
N TRP A 762 -18.09 -7.04 -28.88
CA TRP A 762 -18.63 -6.65 -30.19
C TRP A 762 -17.76 -5.61 -30.89
N LEU A 763 -17.74 -5.67 -32.22
CA LEU A 763 -17.08 -4.72 -33.11
C LEU A 763 -18.14 -3.91 -33.86
N HIS A 764 -17.97 -2.59 -33.95
CA HIS A 764 -18.96 -1.67 -34.49
C HIS A 764 -18.98 -1.66 -36.03
N ARG A 765 -17.80 -1.61 -36.66
CA ARG A 765 -17.57 -1.66 -38.12
C ARG A 765 -18.00 -0.44 -38.93
N ALA A 766 -18.89 0.40 -38.43
CA ALA A 766 -19.43 1.55 -39.18
C ALA A 766 -19.21 2.92 -38.51
N LEU A 767 -18.16 3.10 -37.69
CA LEU A 767 -17.92 4.39 -37.02
C LEU A 767 -17.60 5.51 -38.04
N SER A 768 -18.41 6.57 -38.05
CA SER A 768 -18.24 7.76 -38.90
C SER A 768 -19.05 8.94 -38.37
N SER A 769 -18.79 10.17 -38.84
CA SER A 769 -19.59 11.35 -38.45
C SER A 769 -21.04 11.27 -38.93
N SER A 770 -21.35 10.47 -39.95
CA SER A 770 -22.74 10.21 -40.39
C SER A 770 -23.48 9.25 -39.46
N ASN A 771 -22.76 8.53 -38.60
CA ASN A 771 -23.28 7.54 -37.66
C ASN A 771 -23.20 8.00 -36.19
N VAL A 772 -23.04 9.31 -35.98
CA VAL A 772 -23.24 9.96 -34.68
C VAL A 772 -24.39 10.93 -34.87
N ILE A 773 -25.47 10.77 -34.11
CA ILE A 773 -26.70 11.55 -34.26
C ILE A 773 -27.07 12.29 -32.99
N PHE A 774 -27.83 13.36 -33.17
CA PHE A 774 -28.37 14.20 -32.12
C PHE A 774 -29.83 14.52 -32.42
N PHE A 775 -30.64 14.74 -31.39
CA PHE A 775 -32.07 15.05 -31.52
C PHE A 775 -32.34 16.51 -31.18
N ASP A 776 -32.79 17.29 -32.16
CA ASP A 776 -33.07 18.72 -32.00
C ASP A 776 -34.50 18.92 -31.47
N THR A 777 -34.65 19.09 -30.15
CA THR A 777 -35.92 19.42 -29.50
C THR A 777 -36.14 20.94 -29.51
N ALA A 778 -36.53 21.50 -30.66
CA ALA A 778 -37.05 22.86 -30.81
C ALA A 778 -36.19 24.01 -30.24
N GLY A 779 -34.90 24.05 -30.60
CA GLY A 779 -34.02 25.21 -30.37
C GLY A 779 -33.00 25.13 -29.22
N PRO A 780 -32.38 23.99 -28.89
CA PRO A 780 -31.23 23.97 -27.99
C PRO A 780 -30.03 24.68 -28.63
N ARG A 781 -29.23 25.38 -27.80
CA ARG A 781 -27.90 25.85 -28.24
C ARG A 781 -27.05 24.63 -28.61
N LEU A 782 -26.18 24.76 -29.61
CA LEU A 782 -25.28 23.67 -30.07
C LEU A 782 -24.58 22.96 -28.89
N GLU A 783 -24.18 23.70 -27.87
CA GLU A 783 -23.58 23.20 -26.63
C GLU A 783 -24.43 22.14 -25.91
N GLN A 784 -25.75 22.33 -25.82
CA GLN A 784 -26.68 21.36 -25.20
C GLN A 784 -26.88 20.13 -26.07
N LEU A 785 -26.93 20.33 -27.40
CA LEU A 785 -27.08 19.23 -28.35
C LEU A 785 -25.88 18.28 -28.28
N LEU A 786 -24.66 18.80 -28.19
CA LEU A 786 -23.43 18.00 -28.13
C LEU A 786 -23.25 17.19 -26.84
N GLN A 787 -24.06 17.43 -25.80
CA GLN A 787 -24.01 16.68 -24.53
C GLN A 787 -24.67 15.31 -24.61
N GLN A 788 -25.53 15.06 -25.61
CA GLN A 788 -26.27 13.80 -25.76
C GLN A 788 -26.11 13.22 -27.18
N PRO A 789 -24.89 12.79 -27.56
CA PRO A 789 -24.67 12.07 -28.81
C PRO A 789 -25.25 10.65 -28.72
N TYR A 790 -25.74 10.12 -29.84
CA TYR A 790 -26.06 8.70 -29.98
C TYR A 790 -25.26 8.10 -31.14
N ILE A 791 -24.64 6.95 -30.92
CA ILE A 791 -23.98 6.15 -31.95
C ILE A 791 -25.03 5.27 -32.62
N ILE A 792 -25.00 5.21 -33.95
CA ILE A 792 -25.81 4.34 -34.80
C ILE A 792 -24.91 3.62 -35.82
N GLY A 793 -25.47 2.76 -36.66
CA GLY A 793 -24.73 1.93 -37.62
C GLY A 793 -24.35 0.55 -37.07
N PHE A 794 -25.14 0.05 -36.12
CA PHE A 794 -25.01 -1.29 -35.56
C PHE A 794 -25.43 -2.40 -36.54
N SER A 795 -26.10 -2.07 -37.66
CA SER A 795 -26.48 -3.03 -38.71
C SER A 795 -25.32 -3.87 -39.23
N HIS A 796 -24.09 -3.32 -39.21
CA HIS A 796 -22.88 -4.03 -39.61
C HIS A 796 -22.07 -4.63 -38.45
N SER A 797 -22.50 -4.45 -37.20
CA SER A 797 -21.77 -4.94 -36.03
C SER A 797 -21.66 -6.47 -36.01
N ARG A 798 -20.63 -6.97 -35.32
CA ARG A 798 -20.40 -8.42 -35.17
C ARG A 798 -19.67 -8.76 -33.86
N PRO A 799 -19.81 -10.00 -33.36
CA PRO A 799 -18.98 -10.51 -32.27
C PRO A 799 -17.50 -10.62 -32.66
N ASP A 800 -16.60 -10.35 -31.71
CA ASP A 800 -15.14 -10.50 -31.82
C ASP A 800 -14.69 -11.95 -31.53
N GLU A 801 -15.33 -12.92 -32.19
CA GLU A 801 -14.99 -14.35 -32.08
C GLU A 801 -14.22 -14.86 -33.29
N ILE A 802 -13.54 -16.01 -33.14
CA ILE A 802 -12.75 -16.65 -34.20
C ILE A 802 -13.62 -17.35 -35.25
N SER A 803 -14.81 -17.83 -34.89
CA SER A 803 -15.74 -18.54 -35.79
C SER A 803 -16.60 -17.62 -36.65
N ALA A 804 -16.87 -16.39 -36.21
CA ALA A 804 -17.84 -15.50 -36.85
C ALA A 804 -17.42 -14.98 -38.26
N PHE A 805 -18.09 -15.43 -39.32
CA PHE A 805 -17.95 -14.94 -40.71
C PHE A 805 -17.92 -13.40 -40.83
N THR A 806 -17.06 -12.85 -41.70
CA THR A 806 -16.99 -11.40 -41.97
C THR A 806 -17.32 -11.13 -43.44
N THR A 807 -18.38 -10.37 -43.71
CA THR A 807 -18.65 -9.84 -45.04
C THR A 807 -17.63 -8.76 -45.40
N GLY A 808 -17.09 -8.76 -46.63
CA GLY A 808 -16.22 -7.70 -47.13
C GLY A 808 -16.92 -6.33 -47.17
N PRO A 809 -16.17 -5.22 -47.37
CA PRO A 809 -16.72 -3.88 -47.44
C PRO A 809 -17.73 -3.74 -48.60
N THR A 810 -19.01 -3.63 -48.28
CA THR A 810 -20.12 -3.61 -49.26
C THR A 810 -20.58 -2.21 -49.66
N GLU A 811 -20.19 -1.16 -48.92
CA GLU A 811 -20.68 0.21 -49.13
C GLU A 811 -19.57 1.22 -49.44
N ILE A 812 -19.69 1.88 -50.61
CA ILE A 812 -18.66 2.74 -51.22
C ILE A 812 -18.33 3.97 -50.36
N SER A 813 -19.28 4.48 -49.58
CA SER A 813 -19.10 5.66 -48.70
C SER A 813 -18.39 5.34 -47.39
N ALA A 814 -18.67 4.18 -46.78
CA ALA A 814 -18.07 3.70 -45.53
C ALA A 814 -16.58 3.36 -45.68
N ASN A 815 -16.15 3.01 -46.91
CA ASN A 815 -14.75 2.74 -47.24
C ASN A 815 -13.79 3.89 -46.88
N ARG A 816 -14.29 5.12 -46.75
CA ARG A 816 -13.46 6.28 -46.37
C ARG A 816 -13.05 6.29 -44.90
N TYR A 817 -13.79 5.63 -44.02
CA TYR A 817 -13.44 5.50 -42.60
C TYR A 817 -12.70 4.20 -42.30
N HIS A 818 -12.85 3.18 -43.15
CA HIS A 818 -12.20 1.90 -42.94
C HIS A 818 -10.68 1.94 -43.10
N HIS A 819 -10.05 1.01 -42.38
CA HIS A 819 -8.62 0.80 -42.40
C HIS A 819 -8.17 0.28 -43.77
N PRO A 820 -7.08 0.80 -44.37
CA PRO A 820 -6.61 0.38 -45.70
C PRO A 820 -6.37 -1.14 -45.84
N SER A 821 -5.76 -1.77 -44.84
CA SER A 821 -5.54 -3.24 -44.86
C SER A 821 -6.83 -4.06 -44.82
N TYR A 822 -7.96 -3.49 -44.38
CA TYR A 822 -9.27 -4.15 -44.48
C TYR A 822 -9.81 -4.07 -45.92
N LEU A 823 -9.53 -2.97 -46.62
CA LEU A 823 -9.96 -2.73 -48.00
C LEU A 823 -9.09 -3.48 -49.03
N GLU A 824 -7.79 -3.63 -48.75
CA GLU A 824 -6.81 -4.18 -49.71
C GLU A 824 -6.69 -5.71 -49.66
N ASP A 825 -6.82 -6.34 -48.49
CA ASP A 825 -6.29 -7.69 -48.26
C ASP A 825 -7.36 -8.73 -47.87
N ASN A 826 -8.64 -8.44 -48.12
CA ASN A 826 -9.82 -9.28 -47.76
C ASN A 826 -9.73 -9.87 -46.33
N ARG A 827 -9.05 -9.14 -45.44
CA ARG A 827 -8.77 -9.57 -44.07
C ARG A 827 -10.05 -9.50 -43.25
N ARG A 828 -10.16 -10.41 -42.29
CA ARG A 828 -11.21 -10.34 -41.28
C ARG A 828 -11.15 -9.03 -40.52
N TYR A 829 -12.31 -8.47 -40.22
CA TYR A 829 -12.43 -7.28 -39.38
C TYR A 829 -11.94 -7.57 -37.96
N CYS A 830 -11.15 -6.65 -37.39
CA CYS A 830 -10.59 -6.73 -36.05
C CYS A 830 -10.75 -5.39 -35.30
N PRO A 831 -10.61 -5.36 -33.96
CA PRO A 831 -10.78 -4.14 -33.16
C PRO A 831 -9.96 -2.95 -33.66
N GLU A 832 -8.77 -3.19 -34.19
CA GLU A 832 -7.87 -2.16 -34.73
C GLU A 832 -8.48 -1.31 -35.84
N PHE A 833 -9.46 -1.85 -36.56
CA PHE A 833 -10.14 -1.13 -37.63
C PHE A 833 -11.20 -0.17 -37.11
N ASP A 834 -11.83 -0.46 -35.96
CA ASP A 834 -12.72 0.48 -35.28
C ASP A 834 -11.90 1.64 -34.70
N TYR A 835 -10.74 1.37 -34.09
CA TYR A 835 -9.86 2.44 -33.57
C TYR A 835 -9.32 3.35 -34.67
N TYR A 836 -9.07 2.80 -35.86
CA TYR A 836 -8.72 3.60 -37.02
C TYR A 836 -9.88 4.50 -37.44
N SER A 837 -11.10 3.95 -37.54
CA SER A 837 -12.31 4.70 -37.89
C SER A 837 -12.59 5.81 -36.87
N PHE A 838 -12.41 5.52 -35.58
CA PHE A 838 -12.52 6.49 -34.49
C PHE A 838 -11.42 7.57 -34.56
N GLY A 839 -10.19 7.21 -34.96
CA GLY A 839 -9.12 8.18 -35.19
C GLY A 839 -9.45 9.21 -36.29
N ILE A 840 -10.22 8.82 -37.31
CA ILE A 840 -10.75 9.74 -38.33
C ILE A 840 -11.83 10.63 -37.71
N LEU A 841 -12.73 10.07 -36.90
CA LEU A 841 -13.78 10.82 -36.22
C LEU A 841 -13.19 11.89 -35.27
N LEU A 842 -12.14 11.54 -34.52
CA LEU A 842 -11.40 12.50 -33.68
C LEU A 842 -10.79 13.63 -34.51
N LEU A 843 -10.31 13.35 -35.72
CA LEU A 843 -9.79 14.37 -36.63
C LEU A 843 -10.90 15.33 -37.07
N GLU A 844 -12.08 14.81 -37.41
CA GLU A 844 -13.23 15.64 -37.81
C GLU A 844 -13.75 16.49 -36.64
N ILE A 845 -13.88 15.93 -35.44
CA ILE A 845 -14.26 16.68 -34.23
C ILE A 845 -13.21 17.75 -33.90
N GLY A 846 -11.93 17.38 -33.92
CA GLY A 846 -10.85 18.26 -33.49
C GLY A 846 -10.59 19.44 -34.43
N LEU A 847 -10.81 19.25 -35.73
CA LEU A 847 -10.73 20.32 -36.74
C LEU A 847 -12.09 20.94 -37.07
N TRP A 848 -13.17 20.36 -36.54
CA TRP A 848 -14.57 20.65 -36.89
C TRP A 848 -14.76 20.83 -38.41
N SER A 849 -14.27 19.84 -39.14
CA SER A 849 -14.28 19.80 -40.61
C SER A 849 -14.40 18.36 -41.07
N THR A 850 -15.32 18.08 -41.97
CA THR A 850 -15.53 16.73 -42.48
C THR A 850 -14.32 16.25 -43.29
N LEU A 851 -14.13 14.94 -43.35
CA LEU A 851 -13.09 14.29 -44.15
C LEU A 851 -13.22 14.67 -45.63
N ASP A 852 -14.45 14.86 -46.09
CA ASP A 852 -14.76 15.30 -47.45
C ASP A 852 -14.23 16.72 -47.70
N ASN A 853 -14.45 17.64 -46.76
CA ASN A 853 -13.95 19.01 -46.84
C ASN A 853 -12.43 19.07 -46.78
N MET A 854 -11.84 18.26 -45.91
CA MET A 854 -10.39 18.16 -45.79
C MET A 854 -9.75 17.59 -47.06
N SER A 855 -10.44 16.69 -47.77
CA SER A 855 -9.94 15.98 -48.95
C SER A 855 -10.24 16.66 -50.29
N ARG A 856 -11.10 17.69 -50.37
CA ARG A 856 -11.47 18.38 -51.65
C ARG A 856 -10.28 18.80 -52.53
N LYS A 857 -9.14 19.16 -51.91
CA LYS A 857 -7.90 19.56 -52.62
C LYS A 857 -6.99 18.40 -53.04
N TYR A 858 -7.31 17.18 -52.64
CA TYR A 858 -6.51 15.97 -52.85
C TYR A 858 -7.36 14.90 -53.57
N LYS A 859 -7.54 15.03 -54.89
CA LYS A 859 -8.21 13.99 -55.70
C LYS A 859 -7.25 12.79 -55.91
N GLY A 860 -7.68 11.57 -55.59
CA GLY A 860 -6.92 10.32 -55.78
C GLY A 860 -6.39 9.68 -54.48
N SER A 861 -5.50 8.67 -54.60
CA SER A 861 -4.92 7.79 -53.55
C SER A 861 -4.07 8.48 -52.46
N GLY A 862 -4.45 9.70 -52.05
CA GLY A 862 -3.74 10.58 -51.15
C GLY A 862 -4.22 10.59 -49.70
N LYS A 863 -5.05 9.63 -49.23
CA LYS A 863 -5.55 9.59 -47.84
C LYS A 863 -4.41 9.65 -46.82
N TYR A 864 -3.32 8.92 -47.06
CA TYR A 864 -2.12 8.98 -46.21
C TYR A 864 -1.49 10.38 -46.18
N LYS A 865 -1.35 11.04 -47.34
CA LYS A 865 -0.80 12.40 -47.43
C LYS A 865 -1.69 13.41 -46.70
N LEU A 866 -3.01 13.28 -46.83
CA LEU A 866 -3.98 14.10 -46.12
C LEU A 866 -3.82 13.98 -44.60
N LEU A 867 -3.82 12.74 -44.09
CA LEU A 867 -3.68 12.48 -42.64
C LEU A 867 -2.33 12.99 -42.10
N LYS A 868 -1.24 12.81 -42.85
CA LYS A 868 0.09 13.32 -42.48
C LYS A 868 0.12 14.85 -42.34
N ILE A 869 -0.67 15.56 -43.13
CA ILE A 869 -0.76 17.04 -43.09
C ILE A 869 -1.73 17.52 -42.01
N ARG A 870 -2.88 16.84 -41.84
CA ARG A 870 -3.96 17.31 -40.96
C ARG A 870 -3.78 16.92 -39.49
N ILE A 871 -3.25 15.73 -39.19
CA ILE A 871 -3.04 15.29 -37.78
C ILE A 871 -2.18 16.28 -36.97
N PRO A 872 -1.03 16.81 -37.48
CA PRO A 872 -0.24 17.78 -36.74
C PRO A 872 -0.99 19.05 -36.32
N LEU A 873 -2.02 19.45 -37.07
CA LEU A 873 -2.83 20.63 -36.76
C LEU A 873 -3.63 20.44 -35.46
N LEU A 874 -4.02 19.20 -35.12
CA LEU A 874 -4.70 18.91 -33.86
C LEU A 874 -3.87 19.34 -32.64
N LYS A 875 -2.54 19.35 -32.73
CA LYS A 875 -1.68 19.83 -31.64
C LYS A 875 -1.95 21.30 -31.28
N GLN A 876 -2.28 22.12 -32.29
CA GLN A 876 -2.59 23.54 -32.14
C GLN A 876 -4.06 23.77 -31.80
N HIS A 877 -4.96 22.97 -32.36
CA HIS A 877 -6.42 23.14 -32.20
C HIS A 877 -7.01 22.45 -30.95
N MET A 878 -6.39 21.35 -30.51
CA MET A 878 -6.89 20.47 -29.42
C MET A 878 -5.79 20.08 -28.42
N GLY A 879 -4.58 20.64 -28.54
CA GLY A 879 -3.47 20.30 -27.64
C GLY A 879 -2.78 18.96 -27.94
N ARG A 880 -1.72 18.68 -27.18
CA ARG A 880 -0.76 17.61 -27.52
C ARG A 880 -1.36 16.20 -27.47
N ARG A 881 -2.20 15.92 -26.49
CA ARG A 881 -2.59 14.53 -26.20
C ARG A 881 -3.83 14.10 -26.96
N TYR A 882 -4.73 15.01 -27.30
CA TYR A 882 -5.77 14.77 -28.32
C TYR A 882 -5.13 14.41 -29.68
N CYS A 883 -4.09 15.16 -30.09
CA CYS A 883 -3.33 14.86 -31.29
C CYS A 883 -2.69 13.47 -31.25
N GLU A 884 -2.22 13.03 -30.08
CA GLU A 884 -1.61 11.72 -29.89
C GLU A 884 -2.65 10.59 -29.92
N ALA A 885 -3.81 10.78 -29.27
CA ALA A 885 -4.94 9.86 -29.34
C ALA A 885 -5.37 9.60 -30.80
N ALA A 886 -5.60 10.68 -31.57
CA ALA A 886 -5.95 10.58 -32.99
C ALA A 886 -4.84 9.90 -33.82
N ARG A 887 -3.57 10.26 -33.61
CA ARG A 887 -2.43 9.63 -34.30
C ARG A 887 -2.37 8.13 -34.02
N THR A 888 -2.62 7.73 -32.79
CA THR A 888 -2.42 6.35 -32.39
C THR A 888 -3.60 5.46 -32.78
N GLY A 889 -4.80 6.00 -32.94
CA GLY A 889 -5.89 5.31 -33.66
C GLY A 889 -5.53 5.06 -35.13
N LEU A 890 -4.85 6.01 -35.76
CA LEU A 890 -4.44 5.97 -37.18
C LEU A 890 -3.06 5.29 -37.43
N GLY A 891 -2.42 4.77 -36.39
CA GLY A 891 -0.99 4.42 -36.35
C GLY A 891 -0.55 3.32 -37.31
N CYS A 892 -1.46 2.45 -37.78
CA CYS A 892 -1.15 1.37 -38.72
C CYS A 892 -0.70 1.85 -40.12
N MET A 893 -0.86 3.13 -40.44
CA MET A 893 -0.39 3.73 -41.71
C MET A 893 0.95 4.47 -41.60
N ILE A 894 1.44 4.78 -40.40
CA ILE A 894 2.52 5.78 -40.20
C ILE A 894 3.91 5.13 -40.06
N SER A 895 4.01 3.85 -39.67
CA SER A 895 5.27 3.10 -39.68
C SER A 895 5.24 2.00 -40.73
N GLY A 896 5.84 2.24 -41.89
CA GLY A 896 5.94 1.27 -43.00
C GLY A 896 6.87 0.08 -42.74
N LYS A 897 6.73 -0.62 -41.61
CA LYS A 897 7.39 -1.91 -41.35
C LYS A 897 6.47 -2.85 -40.59
N ASP A 898 6.41 -4.07 -41.09
CA ASP A 898 5.85 -5.26 -40.45
C ASP A 898 6.23 -5.35 -38.97
N LEU A 899 5.21 -5.43 -38.11
CA LEU A 899 5.34 -5.97 -36.76
C LEU A 899 4.24 -7.00 -36.54
N LEU A 900 4.49 -8.20 -37.08
CA LEU A 900 4.00 -9.46 -36.54
C LEU A 900 4.55 -9.62 -35.11
N ILE A 901 3.86 -9.07 -34.12
CA ILE A 901 4.09 -9.41 -32.70
C ILE A 901 2.89 -10.22 -32.21
N SER A 902 3.22 -11.32 -31.54
CA SER A 902 2.37 -12.43 -31.13
C SER A 902 1.06 -12.03 -30.43
N ARG A 903 -0.04 -12.55 -30.97
CA ARG A 903 -1.40 -12.35 -30.45
C ARG A 903 -1.65 -13.25 -29.24
N SER A 904 -1.67 -12.66 -28.06
CA SER A 904 -2.59 -13.06 -26.99
C SER A 904 -3.62 -11.93 -26.84
N PRO A 905 -4.93 -12.19 -27.00
CA PRO A 905 -5.98 -11.19 -26.84
C PRO A 905 -5.90 -10.42 -25.51
N ARG A 906 -5.43 -11.09 -24.44
CA ARG A 906 -5.16 -10.50 -23.11
C ARG A 906 -4.03 -9.46 -23.10
N LYS A 907 -2.99 -9.63 -23.93
CA LYS A 907 -1.88 -8.66 -24.05
C LYS A 907 -2.23 -7.45 -24.93
N LEU A 908 -3.15 -7.63 -25.88
CA LEU A 908 -3.67 -6.53 -26.71
C LEU A 908 -4.66 -5.65 -25.92
N ALA A 909 -5.56 -6.22 -25.12
CA ALA A 909 -6.39 -5.48 -24.17
C ALA A 909 -5.54 -4.68 -23.16
N PHE A 910 -4.42 -5.25 -22.72
CA PHE A 910 -3.42 -4.57 -21.88
C PHE A 910 -2.70 -3.41 -22.60
N GLN A 911 -2.43 -3.55 -23.91
CA GLN A 911 -1.83 -2.47 -24.73
C GLN A 911 -2.81 -1.34 -25.07
N PHE A 912 -4.12 -1.62 -25.17
CA PHE A 912 -5.13 -0.59 -25.40
C PHE A 912 -5.32 0.35 -24.20
N ARG A 913 -4.96 -0.08 -22.98
CA ARG A 913 -5.03 0.77 -21.79
C ARG A 913 -3.83 1.67 -21.54
N LYS A 914 -2.65 1.33 -22.09
CA LYS A 914 -1.49 2.25 -22.07
C LYS A 914 -1.74 3.55 -22.85
N LYS A 915 -2.77 3.59 -23.70
CA LYS A 915 -3.30 4.82 -24.32
C LYS A 915 -4.23 5.62 -23.40
N GLN A 916 -4.97 4.95 -22.51
CA GLN A 916 -5.90 5.56 -21.56
C GLN A 916 -5.14 6.42 -20.52
N GLU A 917 -3.92 6.03 -20.14
CA GLU A 917 -3.01 6.82 -19.27
C GLU A 917 -2.57 8.16 -19.87
N HIS A 918 -2.64 8.35 -21.20
CA HIS A 918 -2.34 9.65 -21.80
C HIS A 918 -3.50 10.64 -21.66
N GLU A 919 -4.73 10.14 -21.50
CA GLU A 919 -5.99 10.91 -21.42
C GLU A 919 -6.39 11.25 -19.97
N ASP A 920 -6.16 10.37 -18.99
CA ASP A 920 -6.40 10.73 -17.57
C ASP A 920 -5.35 11.71 -17.03
N TYR A 921 -4.09 11.58 -17.46
CA TYR A 921 -3.07 12.59 -17.17
C TYR A 921 -3.47 13.97 -17.77
N MET A 922 -4.34 14.05 -18.82
CA MET A 922 -4.73 15.33 -19.50
C MET A 922 -5.77 16.05 -18.66
N VAL A 923 -6.69 15.28 -18.09
CA VAL A 923 -7.73 15.75 -17.20
C VAL A 923 -7.10 16.29 -15.91
N ASP A 924 -6.06 15.62 -15.38
CA ASP A 924 -5.31 16.09 -14.21
C ASP A 924 -4.44 17.34 -14.45
N GLN A 925 -4.00 17.61 -15.69
CA GLN A 925 -3.32 18.86 -16.03
C GLN A 925 -4.27 20.02 -16.37
N LEU A 926 -5.58 19.78 -16.42
CA LEU A 926 -6.59 20.80 -16.70
C LEU A 926 -7.33 21.31 -15.44
N GLY A 927 -6.90 20.92 -14.24
CA GLY A 927 -7.16 21.68 -13.00
C GLY A 927 -8.64 22.03 -12.73
N PHE A 928 -9.49 21.02 -12.52
CA PHE A 928 -10.82 21.24 -11.95
C PHE A 928 -10.93 20.58 -10.57
N SER A 929 -10.66 21.37 -9.53
CA SER A 929 -11.05 21.08 -8.15
C SER A 929 -12.57 21.14 -8.01
N ARG A 930 -13.16 20.14 -7.36
CA ARG A 930 -14.59 20.04 -7.01
C ARG A 930 -15.10 21.33 -6.32
N VAL A 931 -16.14 21.92 -6.90
CA VAL A 931 -17.24 22.60 -6.17
C VAL A 931 -18.47 21.75 -6.39
#